data_AF-A0A9R0CW33-F1
#
_entry.id   AF-A0A9R0CW33-F1
#
_cell.length_a   1.000
_cell.length_b   1.000
_cell.length_c   1.000
_cell.angle_alpha   90.00
_cell.angle_beta   90.00
_cell.angle_gamma   90.00
#
_symmetry.space_group_name_H-M   'P 1'
#
loop_
_entity.id
_entity.type
_entity.pdbx_description
1 polymer ?
#
loop_
_entity_poly.entity_id
_entity_poly.type
_entity_poly.pdbx_seq_one_letter_code
_entity_poly.pdbx_strand_id
1 'polypeptide(L)'
;MMEHVRIFDWCSSAQDRYFVEEADLDNCNTEKILRNKFIDPLVSSDSEDEAPNKIDWDEVFRDKKTHNGRMHVPCLRAVPQYPKLSKLASNKHHQMLKVLCTENPHVLGDCFIGKASRQDFKAFETEKETYLAEQKEYKDWAKTIWTTNHFIRALRPKPLVEAVYEAEFKMKALRMRGLPKQYDLAAQIALESPRSNCDVILKQELIGVAPSEVPLIQIPKEITKAINIITPCTVPEPCQKHPYQIILPHENTISMLPTTEVHKELATFAWTNGTQYIASENALKCLVQWNRYWTIPLSVCESISPDGEKANVVVLDSEFSINKEVAPIRTYKAFRHLLESTLIPLAEKEKVRKNYTNKEKPKEVGSKFHVNAKSIFESSDLTSDEEEENLVIDTGEDTDFGSPKPKSSKRLKTEESVRRSARLMSNESIGYNTRAASRRVSEECQDIGVYSCTCKDTIYEKPPRRSYKKWQFRNKLDNEKLDIIVHCPHKARDGSRELIFEPSPEYQLDLGASEQSMDSLRSIALSLALRKNAAVVNVRVDGSGGDVATIDVLPAEKFTKKHPDMTRQVITAVHTALSQLQGLLPGHYVLLHEPSHGANSMLLSSRSGRGARLLLQFDSSQLAEADEAQMVRNPPVISDALLPYHKFRKILPCAFTPHENQLAKEVKKPATKKKAPPQALKLQAEQPDSEASPKVPLGLSNEFVFVPDVKYHT
;
A
#
# COMPACT_ATOMS: atom_id res chain seq x y z
N MET A 1 -29.11 -39.41 -21.93
CA MET A 1 -29.78 -39.23 -20.63
C MET A 1 -29.13 -38.02 -19.98
N MET A 2 -29.90 -36.93 -19.84
CA MET A 2 -29.52 -35.84 -18.92
C MET A 2 -29.40 -36.45 -17.51
N GLU A 3 -28.51 -35.93 -16.68
CA GLU A 3 -28.99 -35.26 -15.47
C GLU A 3 -27.90 -34.41 -14.84
N HIS A 4 -28.34 -33.20 -14.50
CA HIS A 4 -27.56 -32.10 -14.01
C HIS A 4 -27.19 -32.32 -12.55
N VAL A 5 -25.97 -31.92 -12.24
CA VAL A 5 -25.55 -31.46 -10.91
C VAL A 5 -26.57 -30.42 -10.41
N ARG A 6 -27.25 -30.73 -9.29
CA ARG A 6 -27.92 -29.73 -8.44
C ARG A 6 -27.41 -29.86 -7.01
N ILE A 7 -26.62 -28.85 -6.65
CA ILE A 7 -26.78 -27.99 -5.46
C ILE A 7 -27.00 -28.78 -4.16
N PHE A 8 -25.91 -28.91 -3.40
CA PHE A 8 -25.96 -29.28 -1.99
C PHE A 8 -26.69 -28.19 -1.21
N ASP A 9 -27.82 -28.58 -0.64
CA ASP A 9 -28.61 -27.80 0.31
C ASP A 9 -27.94 -27.89 1.68
N TRP A 10 -27.38 -26.77 2.15
CA TRP A 10 -27.02 -26.60 3.55
C TRP A 10 -28.31 -26.35 4.33
N CYS A 11 -28.89 -27.41 4.91
CA CYS A 11 -29.55 -27.43 6.23
C CYS A 11 -30.44 -28.67 6.35
N SER A 12 -29.92 -29.76 6.92
CA SER A 12 -30.72 -30.74 7.65
C SER A 12 -29.82 -31.60 8.56
N SER A 13 -29.37 -31.02 9.68
CA SER A 13 -28.91 -31.82 10.81
C SER A 13 -30.03 -31.92 11.85
N ALA A 14 -30.23 -33.15 12.31
CA ALA A 14 -31.24 -33.56 13.29
C ALA A 14 -31.21 -32.72 14.58
N GLN A 15 -32.34 -32.71 15.29
CA GLN A 15 -32.46 -32.10 16.62
C GLN A 15 -31.50 -32.79 17.60
N ASP A 16 -30.38 -32.13 17.91
CA ASP A 16 -29.53 -32.48 19.04
C ASP A 16 -30.29 -32.16 20.34
N ARG A 17 -30.79 -33.21 21.00
CA ARG A 17 -31.20 -33.17 22.41
C ARG A 17 -29.96 -33.42 23.27
N TYR A 18 -29.22 -32.37 23.59
CA TYR A 18 -28.33 -32.35 24.75
C TYR A 18 -28.55 -31.03 25.49
N PHE A 19 -29.42 -31.08 26.50
CA PHE A 19 -29.50 -30.02 27.50
C PHE A 19 -28.29 -30.17 28.43
N VAL A 20 -27.66 -29.04 28.75
CA VAL A 20 -26.58 -28.93 29.73
C VAL A 20 -27.12 -29.39 31.09
N GLU A 21 -26.53 -30.41 31.69
CA GLU A 21 -26.86 -30.83 33.06
C GLU A 21 -26.11 -29.93 34.07
N GLU A 22 -26.65 -29.77 35.29
CA GLU A 22 -26.01 -28.95 36.33
C GLU A 22 -24.56 -29.38 36.64
N ALA A 23 -24.22 -30.65 36.42
CA ALA A 23 -22.87 -31.17 36.60
C ALA A 23 -21.85 -30.64 35.55
N ASP A 24 -22.31 -30.18 34.38
CA ASP A 24 -21.46 -29.60 33.33
C ASP A 24 -21.15 -28.11 33.57
N LEU A 25 -21.89 -27.45 34.46
CA LEU A 25 -21.69 -26.04 34.84
C LEU A 25 -20.53 -25.85 35.84
N ASP A 26 -20.19 -26.87 36.61
CA ASP A 26 -19.17 -26.78 37.68
C ASP A 26 -17.71 -26.64 37.18
N ASN A 27 -17.46 -26.89 35.88
CA ASN A 27 -16.12 -26.79 35.28
C ASN A 27 -15.98 -25.67 34.23
N CYS A 28 -16.96 -24.78 34.10
CA CYS A 28 -16.90 -23.70 33.12
C CYS A 28 -16.08 -22.50 33.64
N ASN A 29 -15.01 -22.14 32.90
CA ASN A 29 -14.13 -21.01 33.21
C ASN A 29 -14.85 -19.64 33.26
N THR A 30 -16.12 -19.56 32.87
CA THR A 30 -16.98 -18.38 33.03
C THR A 30 -17.25 -18.03 34.49
N GLU A 31 -17.37 -18.99 35.42
CA GLU A 31 -17.53 -18.67 36.85
C GLU A 31 -16.25 -18.06 37.46
N LYS A 32 -15.06 -18.46 37.01
CA LYS A 32 -13.80 -17.80 37.42
C LYS A 32 -13.68 -16.36 36.90
N ILE A 33 -14.29 -16.08 35.76
CA ILE A 33 -14.35 -14.73 35.18
C ILE A 33 -15.41 -13.87 35.89
N LEU A 34 -16.54 -14.47 36.29
CA LEU A 34 -17.64 -13.80 37.00
C LEU A 34 -17.37 -13.61 38.51
N ARG A 35 -16.56 -14.47 39.14
CA ARG A 35 -16.12 -14.31 40.55
C ARG A 35 -14.99 -13.28 40.72
N ASN A 36 -14.32 -12.88 39.63
CA ASN A 36 -13.52 -11.66 39.63
C ASN A 36 -14.46 -10.45 39.57
N LYS A 37 -15.06 -10.15 40.73
CA LYS A 37 -15.79 -8.91 40.96
C LYS A 37 -14.92 -7.74 40.46
N PHE A 38 -15.35 -7.14 39.37
CA PHE A 38 -15.06 -5.74 39.09
C PHE A 38 -15.41 -4.97 40.37
N ILE A 39 -14.37 -4.46 41.03
CA ILE A 39 -14.53 -3.43 42.04
C ILE A 39 -14.88 -2.18 41.24
N ASP A 40 -16.16 -1.82 41.28
CA ASP A 40 -16.64 -0.54 40.79
C ASP A 40 -15.89 0.58 41.55
N PRO A 41 -15.08 1.41 40.88
CA PRO A 41 -14.35 2.48 41.55
C PRO A 41 -15.26 3.65 41.98
N LEU A 42 -16.58 3.52 41.83
CA LEU A 42 -17.57 4.50 42.30
C LEU A 42 -18.26 4.11 43.61
N VAL A 43 -18.01 2.91 44.16
CA VAL A 43 -18.45 2.57 45.53
C VAL A 43 -17.33 2.93 46.50
N SER A 44 -17.21 4.23 46.76
CA SER A 44 -16.45 4.75 47.88
C SER A 44 -17.17 4.39 49.18
N SER A 45 -16.38 3.84 50.11
CA SER A 45 -16.55 3.90 51.56
C SER A 45 -17.54 4.95 52.03
N ASP A 46 -18.54 4.51 52.81
CA ASP A 46 -19.21 5.34 53.80
C ASP A 46 -18.16 5.81 54.81
N SER A 47 -17.60 6.98 54.56
CA SER A 47 -17.25 7.90 55.64
C SER A 47 -18.35 8.97 55.63
N GLU A 48 -19.21 8.91 56.64
CA GLU A 48 -20.09 10.01 57.00
C GLU A 48 -19.25 11.30 57.17
N ASP A 49 -19.82 12.44 56.78
CA ASP A 49 -19.24 13.79 56.75
C ASP A 49 -18.51 14.23 55.46
N GLU A 50 -19.26 14.43 54.37
CA GLU A 50 -19.22 15.66 53.56
C GLU A 50 -20.36 15.62 52.53
N ALA A 51 -21.29 16.58 52.58
CA ALA A 51 -22.42 16.63 51.66
C ALA A 51 -21.90 16.75 50.20
N PRO A 52 -22.23 15.80 49.30
CA PRO A 52 -21.77 15.87 47.91
C PRO A 52 -22.54 16.99 47.18
N ASN A 53 -21.79 17.95 46.63
CA ASN A 53 -22.35 18.93 45.70
C ASN A 53 -23.11 18.19 44.59
N LYS A 54 -24.39 18.49 44.47
CA LYS A 54 -25.30 17.92 43.46
C LYS A 54 -24.74 18.25 42.08
N ILE A 55 -24.12 17.27 41.42
CA ILE A 55 -23.68 17.39 40.03
C ILE A 55 -24.93 17.57 39.19
N ASP A 56 -25.13 18.77 38.66
CA ASP A 56 -26.21 19.05 37.71
C ASP A 56 -25.84 18.39 36.38
N TRP A 57 -26.34 17.17 36.18
CA TRP A 57 -26.13 16.42 34.94
C TRP A 57 -26.66 17.20 33.72
N ASP A 58 -27.64 18.08 33.89
CA ASP A 58 -28.10 18.94 32.81
C ASP A 58 -27.08 20.04 32.48
N GLU A 59 -26.24 20.48 33.42
CA GLU A 59 -25.09 21.35 33.15
C GLU A 59 -23.98 20.59 32.39
N VAL A 60 -23.70 19.34 32.76
CA VAL A 60 -22.74 18.45 32.06
C VAL A 60 -23.19 18.15 30.61
N PHE A 61 -24.49 17.99 30.38
CA PHE A 61 -25.04 17.81 29.02
C PHE A 61 -25.28 19.13 28.28
N ARG A 62 -25.42 20.27 28.98
CA ARG A 62 -25.40 21.62 28.36
C ARG A 62 -23.98 22.06 27.99
N ASP A 63 -22.95 21.58 28.68
CA ASP A 63 -21.53 21.78 28.33
C ASP A 63 -21.08 20.93 27.12
N LYS A 64 -21.93 20.00 26.64
CA LYS A 64 -21.83 19.45 25.28
C LYS A 64 -22.33 20.43 24.20
N LYS A 65 -22.49 21.72 24.52
CA LYS A 65 -22.43 22.78 23.51
C LYS A 65 -21.03 22.81 22.91
N THR A 66 -20.85 22.02 21.84
CA THR A 66 -19.92 22.34 20.73
C THR A 66 -18.53 22.81 21.18
N HIS A 67 -17.62 21.87 21.47
CA HIS A 67 -16.19 22.11 21.25
C HIS A 67 -15.90 22.24 19.73
N ASN A 68 -16.58 23.17 19.05
CA ASN A 68 -16.39 23.52 17.64
C ASN A 68 -15.12 24.38 17.42
N GLY A 69 -14.07 24.18 18.23
CA GLY A 69 -12.88 25.03 18.21
C GLY A 69 -11.55 24.32 18.44
N ARG A 70 -11.51 22.99 18.59
CA ARG A 70 -10.23 22.29 18.68
C ARG A 70 -9.67 22.07 17.28
N MET A 71 -8.65 22.86 16.93
CA MET A 71 -7.83 22.69 15.72
C MET A 71 -7.45 21.21 15.57
N HIS A 72 -7.73 20.63 14.40
CA HIS A 72 -7.31 19.27 14.11
C HIS A 72 -5.79 19.25 13.91
N VAL A 73 -5.10 18.38 14.66
CA VAL A 73 -3.67 18.15 14.50
C VAL A 73 -3.49 16.73 13.95
N PRO A 74 -3.02 16.58 12.70
CA PRO A 74 -2.83 15.28 12.08
C PRO A 74 -1.92 14.38 12.93
N CYS A 75 -2.34 13.13 13.11
CA CYS A 75 -1.59 12.09 13.83
C CYS A 75 -1.12 12.48 15.24
N LEU A 76 -1.85 13.37 15.95
CA LEU A 76 -1.51 13.75 17.33
C LEU A 76 -1.67 12.57 18.29
N ARG A 77 -0.55 12.06 18.81
CA ARG A 77 -0.50 10.99 19.82
C ARG A 77 -0.38 11.55 21.24
N ALA A 78 -0.35 10.67 22.24
CA ALA A 78 0.04 11.03 23.59
C ALA A 78 1.50 11.56 23.63
N VAL A 79 1.85 12.31 24.67
CA VAL A 79 3.22 12.81 24.83
C VAL A 79 4.10 11.64 25.27
N PRO A 80 5.23 11.35 24.59
CA PRO A 80 6.15 10.32 25.05
C PRO A 80 6.76 10.73 26.39
N GLN A 81 7.06 9.75 27.24
CA GLN A 81 7.72 10.01 28.53
C GLN A 81 9.19 10.33 28.29
N TYR A 82 9.54 11.62 28.35
CA TYR A 82 10.92 12.03 28.12
C TYR A 82 11.79 11.69 29.34
N PRO A 83 13.04 11.23 29.13
CA PRO A 83 13.93 10.85 30.23
C PRO A 83 14.49 12.07 30.97
N LYS A 84 14.48 13.25 30.34
CA LYS A 84 15.06 14.47 30.87
C LYS A 84 14.51 15.72 30.17
N LEU A 85 14.85 16.88 30.73
CA LEU A 85 14.56 18.18 30.13
C LEU A 85 15.56 18.53 29.02
N SER A 86 15.09 19.33 28.07
CA SER A 86 15.93 19.99 27.08
C SER A 86 16.94 20.93 27.73
N LYS A 87 18.12 21.06 27.12
CA LYS A 87 19.14 22.04 27.54
C LYS A 87 18.70 23.47 27.25
N LEU A 88 17.82 23.62 26.25
CA LEU A 88 17.21 24.89 25.86
C LEU A 88 15.90 25.12 26.62
N ALA A 89 15.70 26.36 27.09
CA ALA A 89 14.46 26.77 27.73
C ALA A 89 13.28 26.87 26.73
N SER A 90 12.04 26.81 27.23
CA SER A 90 10.82 26.89 26.40
C SER A 90 10.76 28.14 25.52
N ASN A 91 11.25 29.30 26.01
CA ASN A 91 11.32 30.53 25.20
C ASN A 91 12.26 30.37 23.99
N LYS A 92 13.40 29.70 24.18
CA LYS A 92 14.38 29.44 23.11
C LYS A 92 13.81 28.47 22.08
N HIS A 93 13.12 27.42 22.53
CA HIS A 93 12.35 26.52 21.64
C HIS A 93 11.39 27.31 20.76
N HIS A 94 10.62 28.23 21.35
CA HIS A 94 9.66 29.03 20.59
C HIS A 94 10.34 29.96 19.57
N GLN A 95 11.44 30.63 19.93
CA GLN A 95 12.20 31.50 19.01
C GLN A 95 12.74 30.73 17.80
N MET A 96 13.36 29.57 18.05
CA MET A 96 13.91 28.71 17.01
C MET A 96 12.80 28.09 16.14
N LEU A 97 11.67 27.72 16.76
CA LEU A 97 10.51 27.21 16.04
C LEU A 97 9.94 28.26 15.08
N LYS A 98 9.93 29.55 15.44
CA LYS A 98 9.53 30.62 14.50
C LYS A 98 10.38 30.60 13.23
N VAL A 99 11.70 30.45 13.37
CA VAL A 99 12.62 30.35 12.23
C VAL A 99 12.26 29.14 11.36
N LEU A 100 12.12 27.95 11.95
CA LEU A 100 11.75 26.73 11.20
C LEU A 100 10.38 26.83 10.51
N CYS A 101 9.43 27.52 11.13
CA CYS A 101 8.10 27.76 10.57
C CYS A 101 8.11 28.70 9.36
N THR A 102 9.10 29.61 9.25
CA THR A 102 9.22 30.48 8.06
C THR A 102 9.60 29.68 6.81
N GLU A 103 10.41 28.64 6.97
CA GLU A 103 10.80 27.74 5.88
C GLU A 103 9.68 26.73 5.54
N ASN A 104 8.82 26.41 6.51
CA ASN A 104 7.75 25.41 6.39
C ASN A 104 6.37 25.99 6.81
N PRO A 105 5.81 26.95 6.05
CA PRO A 105 4.55 27.61 6.40
C PRO A 105 3.33 26.69 6.28
N HIS A 106 3.39 25.69 5.40
CA HIS A 106 2.30 24.74 5.10
C HIS A 106 2.02 23.73 6.22
N VAL A 107 3.01 23.45 7.09
CA VAL A 107 2.84 22.51 8.20
C VAL A 107 1.90 23.14 9.24
N LEU A 108 0.71 22.58 9.47
CA LEU A 108 -0.28 23.10 10.43
C LEU A 108 -0.52 24.62 10.29
N GLY A 109 -0.98 25.06 9.11
CA GLY A 109 -1.19 26.48 8.77
C GLY A 109 -2.14 27.23 9.73
N ASP A 110 -3.14 26.53 10.27
CA ASP A 110 -4.09 27.06 11.26
C ASP A 110 -3.43 27.49 12.58
N CYS A 111 -2.27 26.91 12.93
CA CYS A 111 -1.56 27.25 14.16
C CYS A 111 -0.67 28.48 13.94
N PHE A 112 -1.16 29.66 14.35
CA PHE A 112 -0.40 30.89 14.23
C PHE A 112 0.87 30.88 15.09
N ILE A 113 2.03 30.91 14.43
CA ILE A 113 3.33 31.23 15.02
C ILE A 113 3.81 32.52 14.36
N GLY A 114 4.11 33.54 15.16
CA GLY A 114 4.52 34.85 14.65
C GLY A 114 5.76 34.76 13.75
N LYS A 115 5.89 35.69 12.80
CA LYS A 115 7.05 35.77 11.89
C LYS A 115 8.36 35.87 12.69
N ALA A 116 9.40 35.20 12.22
CA ALA A 116 10.72 35.28 12.83
C ALA A 116 11.29 36.70 12.74
N SER A 117 11.74 37.23 13.86
CA SER A 117 12.45 38.51 13.98
C SER A 117 13.95 38.31 13.75
N ARG A 118 14.69 39.40 13.50
CA ARG A 118 16.17 39.35 13.41
C ARG A 118 16.82 38.80 14.69
N GLN A 119 16.19 38.99 15.84
CA GLN A 119 16.67 38.45 17.11
C GLN A 119 16.48 36.93 17.18
N ASP A 120 15.39 36.40 16.61
CA ASP A 120 15.15 34.96 16.54
C ASP A 120 16.20 34.25 15.67
N PHE A 121 16.60 34.85 14.54
CA PHE A 121 17.69 34.33 13.71
C PHE A 121 19.04 34.35 14.45
N LYS A 122 19.37 35.45 15.14
CA LYS A 122 20.59 35.52 15.97
C LYS A 122 20.58 34.48 17.07
N ALA A 123 19.45 34.29 17.76
CA ALA A 123 19.32 33.27 18.79
C ALA A 123 19.47 31.85 18.22
N PHE A 124 18.92 31.60 17.04
CA PHE A 124 19.07 30.32 16.34
C PHE A 124 20.53 30.03 15.99
N GLU A 125 21.30 31.03 15.54
CA GLU A 125 22.73 30.88 15.24
C GLU A 125 23.55 30.62 16.51
N THR A 126 23.33 31.37 17.59
CA THR A 126 24.06 31.22 18.85
C THR A 126 23.84 29.86 19.52
N GLU A 127 22.60 29.35 19.50
CA GLU A 127 22.23 28.09 20.17
C GLU A 127 22.33 26.87 19.25
N LYS A 128 22.76 27.06 17.99
CA LYS A 128 22.80 26.00 16.97
C LYS A 128 23.63 24.80 17.42
N GLU A 129 24.80 25.03 17.99
CA GLU A 129 25.69 23.96 18.44
C GLU A 129 25.08 23.16 19.60
N THR A 130 24.50 23.86 20.58
CA THR A 130 23.77 23.24 21.70
C THR A 130 22.61 22.38 21.20
N TYR A 131 21.83 22.92 20.24
CA TYR A 131 20.71 22.22 19.64
C TYR A 131 21.15 20.98 18.85
N LEU A 132 22.19 21.08 18.02
CA LEU A 132 22.71 19.94 17.25
C LEU A 132 23.25 18.83 18.17
N ALA A 133 23.91 19.19 19.26
CA ALA A 133 24.36 18.22 20.27
C ALA A 133 23.17 17.53 20.95
N GLU A 134 22.12 18.28 21.29
CA GLU A 134 20.89 17.73 21.85
C GLU A 134 20.16 16.83 20.85
N GLN A 135 20.09 17.22 19.57
CA GLN A 135 19.47 16.41 18.52
C GLN A 135 20.15 15.04 18.37
N LYS A 136 21.48 15.01 18.44
CA LYS A 136 22.22 13.74 18.37
C LYS A 136 21.82 12.82 19.53
N GLU A 137 21.82 13.37 20.73
CA GLU A 137 21.44 12.63 21.95
C GLU A 137 19.98 12.16 21.91
N TYR A 138 19.07 13.02 21.43
CA TYR A 138 17.66 12.67 21.26
C TYR A 138 17.46 11.52 20.27
N LYS A 139 18.15 11.56 19.13
CA LYS A 139 18.07 10.50 18.11
C LYS A 139 18.57 9.17 18.66
N ASP A 140 19.63 9.19 19.46
CA ASP A 140 20.14 7.96 20.11
C ASP A 140 19.16 7.43 21.15
N TRP A 141 18.52 8.30 21.94
CA TRP A 141 17.43 7.90 22.84
C TRP A 141 16.23 7.32 22.07
N ALA A 142 15.79 7.95 20.99
CA ALA A 142 14.66 7.49 20.19
C ALA A 142 14.89 6.09 19.58
N LYS A 143 16.16 5.75 19.24
CA LYS A 143 16.54 4.38 18.84
C LYS A 143 16.33 3.37 19.96
N THR A 144 16.60 3.73 21.22
CA THR A 144 16.35 2.82 22.36
C THR A 144 14.86 2.54 22.54
N ILE A 145 14.00 3.52 22.25
CA ILE A 145 12.55 3.34 22.33
C ILE A 145 12.06 2.30 21.32
N TRP A 146 12.66 2.25 20.12
CA TRP A 146 12.32 1.27 19.10
C TRP A 146 12.49 -0.18 19.57
N THR A 147 13.55 -0.46 20.32
CA THR A 147 13.86 -1.80 20.81
C THR A 147 13.08 -2.19 22.06
N THR A 148 12.67 -1.22 22.89
CA THR A 148 11.91 -1.47 24.12
C THR A 148 10.39 -1.49 23.95
N ASN A 149 9.82 -0.75 23.00
CA ASN A 149 8.38 -0.70 22.77
C ASN A 149 7.94 -1.72 21.70
N HIS A 150 6.67 -2.14 21.74
CA HIS A 150 6.07 -3.14 20.85
C HIS A 150 5.94 -2.72 19.35
N PHE A 151 6.90 -1.97 18.79
CA PHE A 151 6.90 -1.54 17.39
C PHE A 151 6.91 -2.71 16.39
N ILE A 152 7.34 -3.90 16.81
CA ILE A 152 7.28 -5.14 16.04
C ILE A 152 5.85 -5.45 15.54
N ARG A 153 4.82 -5.18 16.36
CA ARG A 153 3.42 -5.38 15.94
C ARG A 153 2.95 -4.30 14.96
N ALA A 154 3.43 -3.06 15.11
CA ALA A 154 3.08 -1.94 14.25
C ALA A 154 3.68 -2.04 12.84
N LEU A 155 4.80 -2.76 12.70
CA LEU A 155 5.43 -3.02 11.40
C LEU A 155 4.66 -4.02 10.53
N ARG A 156 3.84 -4.89 11.13
CA ARG A 156 3.04 -5.85 10.36
C ARG A 156 1.94 -5.09 9.61
N PRO A 157 1.84 -5.24 8.28
CA PRO A 157 0.80 -4.57 7.52
C PRO A 157 -0.58 -4.98 8.04
N LYS A 158 -1.51 -4.01 8.09
CA LYS A 158 -2.91 -4.30 8.40
C LYS A 158 -3.52 -5.23 7.32
N PRO A 159 -4.57 -6.00 7.64
CA PRO A 159 -5.18 -6.94 6.69
C PRO A 159 -5.54 -6.32 5.33
N LEU A 160 -6.07 -5.09 5.31
CA LEU A 160 -6.39 -4.41 4.05
C LEU A 160 -5.14 -4.02 3.25
N VAL A 161 -4.09 -3.55 3.93
CA VAL A 161 -2.81 -3.20 3.31
C VAL A 161 -2.17 -4.45 2.71
N GLU A 162 -2.21 -5.56 3.44
CA GLU A 162 -1.73 -6.86 2.98
C GLU A 162 -2.54 -7.36 1.78
N ALA A 163 -3.87 -7.25 1.80
CA ALA A 163 -4.73 -7.68 0.70
C ALA A 163 -4.43 -6.92 -0.60
N VAL A 164 -4.23 -5.59 -0.52
CA VAL A 164 -3.83 -4.78 -1.69
C VAL A 164 -2.48 -5.24 -2.22
N TYR A 165 -1.49 -5.41 -1.35
CA TYR A 165 -0.16 -5.91 -1.75
C TYR A 165 -0.24 -7.30 -2.39
N GLU A 166 -0.97 -8.23 -1.78
CA GLU A 166 -1.12 -9.60 -2.28
C GLU A 166 -1.76 -9.64 -3.66
N ALA A 167 -2.74 -8.79 -3.94
CA ALA A 167 -3.28 -8.64 -5.29
C ALA A 167 -2.22 -8.16 -6.28
N GLU A 168 -1.47 -7.09 -5.95
CA GLU A 168 -0.41 -6.62 -6.84
C GLU A 168 0.64 -7.73 -7.11
N PHE A 169 1.00 -8.47 -6.06
CA PHE A 169 1.94 -9.58 -6.12
C PHE A 169 1.42 -10.70 -7.03
N LYS A 170 0.18 -11.17 -6.82
CA LYS A 170 -0.44 -12.22 -7.64
C LYS A 170 -0.56 -11.81 -9.11
N MET A 171 -0.92 -10.55 -9.37
CA MET A 171 -1.00 -10.02 -10.73
C MET A 171 0.38 -9.99 -11.41
N LYS A 172 1.43 -9.57 -10.69
CA LYS A 172 2.81 -9.63 -11.20
C LYS A 172 3.26 -11.08 -11.42
N ALA A 173 2.99 -11.99 -10.48
CA ALA A 173 3.31 -13.40 -10.62
C ALA A 173 2.68 -14.02 -11.87
N LEU A 174 1.41 -13.69 -12.17
CA LEU A 174 0.73 -14.11 -13.41
C LEU A 174 1.49 -13.63 -14.65
N ARG A 175 1.90 -12.34 -14.67
CA ARG A 175 2.67 -11.75 -15.77
C ARG A 175 4.00 -12.46 -16.02
N MET A 176 4.67 -12.89 -14.95
CA MET A 176 6.00 -13.51 -15.05
C MET A 176 5.97 -14.99 -15.45
N ARG A 177 4.79 -15.63 -15.53
CA ARG A 177 4.66 -17.05 -15.93
C ARG A 177 5.19 -17.36 -17.33
N GLY A 178 5.24 -16.37 -18.21
CA GLY A 178 5.75 -16.53 -19.58
C GLY A 178 7.27 -16.61 -19.70
N LEU A 179 8.02 -16.32 -18.62
CA LEU A 179 9.48 -16.38 -18.64
C LEU A 179 10.02 -17.79 -18.30
N PRO A 180 11.27 -18.10 -18.69
CA PRO A 180 11.93 -19.33 -18.26
C PRO A 180 11.90 -19.53 -16.74
N LYS A 181 11.81 -20.77 -16.28
CA LYS A 181 11.68 -21.06 -14.84
C LYS A 181 13.01 -21.11 -14.10
N GLN A 182 14.11 -21.40 -14.78
CA GLN A 182 15.42 -21.64 -14.17
C GLN A 182 16.43 -20.64 -14.71
N TYR A 183 17.21 -20.06 -13.80
CA TYR A 183 18.31 -19.16 -14.13
C TYR A 183 19.55 -19.48 -13.28
N ASP A 184 20.69 -19.36 -13.93
CA ASP A 184 22.02 -19.56 -13.36
C ASP A 184 22.78 -18.24 -13.36
N LEU A 185 23.76 -18.10 -12.46
CA LEU A 185 24.62 -16.92 -12.43
C LEU A 185 25.46 -16.82 -13.72
N ALA A 186 25.34 -15.70 -14.42
CA ALA A 186 26.12 -15.40 -15.61
C ALA A 186 27.25 -14.42 -15.31
N ALA A 187 26.97 -13.33 -14.61
CA ALA A 187 27.95 -12.28 -14.32
C ALA A 187 27.53 -11.45 -13.10
N GLN A 188 28.45 -10.59 -12.64
CA GLN A 188 28.17 -9.50 -11.72
C GLN A 188 28.27 -8.18 -12.49
N ILE A 189 27.28 -7.32 -12.32
CA ILE A 189 27.11 -6.04 -13.02
C ILE A 189 27.28 -4.91 -12.02
N ALA A 190 28.32 -4.11 -12.19
CA ALA A 190 28.52 -2.88 -11.43
C ALA A 190 27.50 -1.81 -11.86
N LEU A 191 26.83 -1.21 -10.90
CA LEU A 191 25.81 -0.16 -11.10
C LEU A 191 26.39 1.25 -10.91
N GLU A 192 27.53 1.36 -10.24
CA GLU A 192 28.20 2.63 -9.99
C GLU A 192 29.63 2.61 -10.55
N SER A 193 30.03 3.74 -11.14
CA SER A 193 31.41 3.97 -11.55
C SER A 193 31.88 5.31 -10.99
N PRO A 194 32.92 5.33 -10.12
CA PRO A 194 33.38 6.54 -9.44
C PRO A 194 34.03 7.56 -10.40
N ARG A 195 34.33 7.15 -11.63
CA ARG A 195 35.06 7.97 -12.60
C ARG A 195 34.18 8.57 -13.69
N SER A 196 32.89 8.27 -13.77
CA SER A 196 32.07 8.65 -14.93
C SER A 196 31.26 9.93 -14.71
N ASN A 197 31.39 10.87 -15.65
CA ASN A 197 30.64 12.11 -15.67
C ASN A 197 29.67 12.09 -16.85
N CYS A 198 28.43 11.70 -16.57
CA CYS A 198 27.43 11.47 -17.60
C CYS A 198 26.39 12.59 -17.62
N ASP A 199 25.99 12.98 -18.83
CA ASP A 199 24.87 13.86 -19.09
C ASP A 199 23.75 13.09 -19.80
N VAL A 200 22.52 13.59 -19.68
CA VAL A 200 21.35 13.04 -20.38
C VAL A 200 20.68 14.11 -21.23
N ILE A 201 20.31 13.77 -22.46
CA ILE A 201 19.64 14.66 -23.40
C ILE A 201 18.41 13.97 -23.97
N LEU A 202 17.26 14.65 -23.94
CA LEU A 202 16.05 14.19 -24.63
C LEU A 202 16.21 14.43 -26.14
N LYS A 203 16.25 13.35 -26.93
CA LYS A 203 16.34 13.45 -28.40
C LYS A 203 14.97 13.65 -29.03
N GLN A 204 13.99 12.84 -28.62
CA GLN A 204 12.69 12.81 -29.27
C GLN A 204 11.60 12.30 -28.31
N GLU A 205 10.41 12.90 -28.39
CA GLU A 205 9.21 12.36 -27.76
C GLU A 205 8.46 11.54 -28.81
N LEU A 206 8.46 10.22 -28.67
CA LEU A 206 7.86 9.30 -29.64
C LEU A 206 6.35 9.22 -29.43
N ILE A 207 5.93 9.05 -28.18
CA ILE A 207 4.53 9.01 -27.76
C ILE A 207 4.37 9.87 -26.51
N GLY A 208 3.53 10.90 -26.60
CA GLY A 208 3.14 11.76 -25.48
C GLY A 208 1.80 11.33 -24.89
N VAL A 209 1.58 11.68 -23.62
CA VAL A 209 0.27 11.56 -22.96
C VAL A 209 -0.28 12.96 -22.75
N ALA A 210 -1.47 13.23 -23.29
CA ALA A 210 -2.11 14.54 -23.11
C ALA A 210 -2.56 14.70 -21.64
N PRO A 211 -2.43 15.90 -21.03
CA PRO A 211 -2.85 16.11 -19.65
C PRO A 211 -4.33 15.74 -19.39
N SER A 212 -5.21 15.90 -20.39
CA SER A 212 -6.63 15.54 -20.30
C SER A 212 -6.88 14.04 -20.07
N GLU A 213 -5.91 13.18 -20.38
CA GLU A 213 -6.01 11.72 -20.20
C GLU A 213 -5.55 11.27 -18.82
N VAL A 214 -4.91 12.15 -18.07
CA VAL A 214 -4.40 11.90 -16.72
C VAL A 214 -5.41 12.42 -15.70
N PRO A 215 -5.78 11.63 -14.67
CA PRO A 215 -6.76 12.06 -13.68
C PRO A 215 -6.25 13.28 -12.88
N LEU A 216 -7.13 14.27 -12.73
CA LEU A 216 -6.86 15.44 -11.90
C LEU A 216 -7.02 15.08 -10.42
N ILE A 217 -6.07 15.48 -9.59
CA ILE A 217 -6.09 15.25 -8.14
C ILE A 217 -6.42 16.55 -7.41
N GLN A 218 -7.10 16.40 -6.28
CA GLN A 218 -7.33 17.49 -5.33
C GLN A 218 -6.38 17.29 -4.14
N ILE A 219 -5.20 17.92 -4.20
CA ILE A 219 -4.32 17.97 -3.04
C ILE A 219 -4.88 19.02 -2.07
N PRO A 220 -5.28 18.64 -0.84
CA PRO A 220 -5.72 19.60 0.14
C PRO A 220 -4.56 20.53 0.51
N LYS A 221 -4.80 21.85 0.50
CA LYS A 221 -3.80 22.84 0.89
C LYS A 221 -3.44 22.73 2.37
N GLU A 222 -4.42 22.38 3.20
CA GLU A 222 -4.31 22.20 4.65
C GLU A 222 -5.12 20.97 5.07
N ILE A 223 -4.58 20.19 6.01
CA ILE A 223 -5.22 18.98 6.54
C ILE A 223 -6.08 19.38 7.74
N THR A 224 -7.31 19.80 7.46
CA THR A 224 -8.29 20.23 8.49
C THR A 224 -9.08 19.08 9.10
N LYS A 225 -9.04 17.90 8.47
CA LYS A 225 -9.70 16.66 8.91
C LYS A 225 -8.77 15.48 8.71
N ALA A 226 -8.97 14.42 9.47
CA ALA A 226 -8.21 13.17 9.30
C ALA A 226 -8.44 12.61 7.88
N ILE A 227 -7.34 12.34 7.17
CA ILE A 227 -7.35 11.69 5.86
C ILE A 227 -6.78 10.29 6.05
N ASN A 228 -7.65 9.28 6.06
CA ASN A 228 -7.24 7.89 6.17
C ASN A 228 -7.18 7.26 4.78
N ILE A 229 -6.06 6.62 4.44
CA ILE A 229 -5.86 5.96 3.14
C ILE A 229 -6.22 4.47 3.17
N ILE A 230 -6.36 3.87 4.35
CA ILE A 230 -6.74 2.47 4.55
C ILE A 230 -8.27 2.38 4.46
N THR A 231 -8.79 2.71 3.28
CA THR A 231 -10.21 2.62 2.95
C THR A 231 -10.46 1.37 2.11
N PRO A 232 -11.55 0.61 2.35
CA PRO A 232 -11.89 -0.54 1.53
C PRO A 232 -11.88 -0.19 0.04
N CYS A 233 -11.06 -0.90 -0.73
CA CYS A 233 -10.95 -0.72 -2.17
C CYS A 233 -11.12 -2.09 -2.86
N THR A 234 -11.50 -2.07 -4.14
CA THR A 234 -11.55 -3.29 -4.94
C THR A 234 -10.14 -3.85 -5.11
N VAL A 235 -9.92 -5.04 -4.56
CA VAL A 235 -8.66 -5.77 -4.63
C VAL A 235 -8.75 -6.73 -5.83
N PRO A 236 -7.99 -6.50 -6.90
CA PRO A 236 -8.14 -7.26 -8.13
C PRO A 236 -7.44 -8.61 -8.04
N GLU A 237 -8.16 -9.68 -8.39
CA GLU A 237 -7.56 -11.00 -8.58
C GLU A 237 -7.10 -11.24 -10.03
N PRO A 238 -6.10 -12.11 -10.24
CA PRO A 238 -5.68 -12.55 -11.56
C PRO A 238 -6.85 -13.12 -12.36
N CYS A 239 -7.18 -12.49 -13.48
CA CYS A 239 -8.21 -12.97 -14.39
C CYS A 239 -7.62 -13.26 -15.77
N GLN A 240 -8.26 -14.18 -16.51
CA GLN A 240 -7.84 -14.53 -17.87
C GLN A 240 -8.22 -13.45 -18.90
N LYS A 241 -9.15 -12.55 -18.56
CA LYS A 241 -9.63 -11.45 -19.44
C LYS A 241 -8.66 -10.26 -19.48
N HIS A 242 -7.94 -10.02 -18.39
CA HIS A 242 -6.96 -8.92 -18.27
C HIS A 242 -5.62 -9.45 -17.74
N PRO A 243 -4.95 -10.35 -18.50
CA PRO A 243 -3.73 -11.00 -18.07
C PRO A 243 -2.51 -10.06 -18.07
N TYR A 244 -2.53 -8.96 -18.84
CA TYR A 244 -1.41 -8.02 -18.95
C TYR A 244 -1.86 -6.57 -18.76
N GLN A 245 -0.93 -5.74 -18.30
CA GLN A 245 -1.21 -4.39 -17.79
C GLN A 245 -0.51 -3.30 -18.61
N ILE A 246 -0.08 -3.63 -19.84
CA ILE A 246 0.57 -2.67 -20.72
C ILE A 246 -0.25 -2.47 -21.98
N ILE A 247 -0.36 -1.21 -22.37
CA ILE A 247 -0.81 -0.80 -23.70
C ILE A 247 0.47 -0.64 -24.50
N LEU A 248 0.68 -1.50 -25.50
CA LEU A 248 1.84 -1.43 -26.37
C LEU A 248 1.84 -0.13 -27.19
N PRO A 249 3.01 0.34 -27.67
CA PRO A 249 3.11 1.57 -28.46
C PRO A 249 2.18 1.64 -29.67
N HIS A 250 1.87 0.47 -30.27
CA HIS A 250 1.05 0.33 -31.48
C HIS A 250 -0.42 0.02 -31.18
N GLU A 251 -0.78 -0.19 -29.91
CA GLU A 251 -2.12 -0.61 -29.50
C GLU A 251 -2.86 0.54 -28.79
N ASN A 252 -4.19 0.56 -28.94
CA ASN A 252 -5.05 1.50 -28.22
C ASN A 252 -5.69 0.88 -26.98
N THR A 253 -5.72 -0.45 -26.92
CA THR A 253 -6.30 -1.31 -25.88
C THR A 253 -5.21 -2.05 -25.10
N ILE A 254 -5.60 -2.72 -24.02
CA ILE A 254 -4.69 -3.57 -23.26
C ILE A 254 -4.18 -4.71 -24.14
N SER A 255 -2.87 -4.97 -24.08
CA SER A 255 -2.26 -6.11 -24.76
C SER A 255 -2.68 -7.41 -24.08
N MET A 256 -3.00 -8.43 -24.87
CA MET A 256 -3.25 -9.80 -24.38
C MET A 256 -2.04 -10.71 -24.58
N LEU A 257 -0.93 -10.16 -25.07
CA LEU A 257 0.27 -10.91 -25.45
C LEU A 257 1.07 -11.37 -24.21
N PRO A 258 1.66 -12.58 -24.23
CA PRO A 258 2.60 -13.00 -23.20
C PRO A 258 3.78 -12.04 -23.08
N THR A 259 4.35 -11.97 -21.87
CA THR A 259 5.47 -11.07 -21.54
C THR A 259 6.65 -11.19 -22.52
N THR A 260 6.92 -12.39 -23.03
CA THR A 260 7.95 -12.63 -24.04
C THR A 260 7.65 -11.97 -25.39
N GLU A 261 6.38 -11.96 -25.82
CA GLU A 261 5.93 -11.28 -27.04
C GLU A 261 5.86 -9.77 -26.84
N VAL A 262 5.38 -9.31 -25.68
CA VAL A 262 5.46 -7.89 -25.28
C VAL A 262 6.89 -7.38 -25.37
N HIS A 263 7.88 -8.15 -24.89
CA HIS A 263 9.29 -7.77 -24.99
C HIS A 263 9.76 -7.70 -26.46
N LYS A 264 9.34 -8.63 -27.32
CA LYS A 264 9.66 -8.58 -28.76
C LYS A 264 9.07 -7.34 -29.43
N GLU A 265 7.81 -7.01 -29.16
CA GLU A 265 7.16 -5.82 -29.71
C GLU A 265 7.84 -4.52 -29.24
N LEU A 266 8.18 -4.43 -27.96
CA LEU A 266 8.95 -3.31 -27.43
C LEU A 266 10.35 -3.21 -28.05
N ALA A 267 11.01 -4.34 -28.28
CA ALA A 267 12.31 -4.39 -28.93
C ALA A 267 12.24 -3.93 -30.39
N THR A 268 11.27 -4.41 -31.15
CA THR A 268 11.01 -3.97 -32.53
C THR A 268 10.73 -2.47 -32.59
N PHE A 269 9.86 -1.96 -31.71
CA PHE A 269 9.59 -0.53 -31.60
C PHE A 269 10.86 0.29 -31.33
N ALA A 270 11.73 -0.20 -30.44
CA ALA A 270 12.99 0.48 -30.12
C ALA A 270 13.97 0.47 -31.28
N TRP A 271 14.07 -0.64 -32.01
CA TRP A 271 14.92 -0.75 -33.19
C TRP A 271 14.45 0.14 -34.34
N THR A 272 13.16 0.16 -34.64
CA THR A 272 12.57 1.05 -35.66
C THR A 272 12.82 2.53 -35.36
N ASN A 273 12.95 2.89 -34.08
CA ASN A 273 13.29 4.25 -33.64
C ASN A 273 14.80 4.47 -33.42
N GLY A 274 15.65 3.55 -33.90
CA GLY A 274 17.11 3.64 -33.87
C GLY A 274 17.69 3.66 -32.46
N THR A 275 17.24 2.77 -31.58
CA THR A 275 17.74 2.61 -30.21
C THR A 275 18.01 1.14 -29.87
N GLN A 276 19.01 0.89 -29.03
CA GLN A 276 19.41 -0.46 -28.60
C GLN A 276 18.80 -0.85 -27.26
N TYR A 277 18.19 0.10 -26.56
CA TYR A 277 17.64 -0.11 -25.22
C TYR A 277 16.21 0.42 -25.15
N ILE A 278 15.34 -0.34 -24.48
CA ILE A 278 14.04 0.14 -24.03
C ILE A 278 13.81 -0.29 -22.58
N ALA A 279 13.42 0.65 -21.73
CA ALA A 279 13.29 0.40 -20.31
C ALA A 279 12.04 1.03 -19.70
N SER A 280 11.44 0.32 -18.76
CA SER A 280 10.44 0.90 -17.89
C SER A 280 11.10 1.84 -16.88
N GLU A 281 10.43 2.94 -16.54
CA GLU A 281 10.93 3.84 -15.48
C GLU A 281 11.20 3.07 -14.17
N ASN A 282 10.35 2.09 -13.83
CA ASN A 282 10.53 1.29 -12.62
C ASN A 282 11.80 0.42 -12.65
N ALA A 283 12.18 -0.11 -13.81
CA ALA A 283 13.44 -0.83 -13.96
C ALA A 283 14.63 0.09 -13.69
N LEU A 284 14.64 1.29 -14.26
CA LEU A 284 15.72 2.25 -14.05
C LEU A 284 15.80 2.74 -12.60
N LYS A 285 14.66 2.86 -11.90
CA LYS A 285 14.62 3.17 -10.46
C LYS A 285 15.33 2.12 -9.62
N CYS A 286 15.14 0.85 -9.95
CA CYS A 286 15.80 -0.24 -9.24
C CYS A 286 17.33 -0.17 -9.38
N LEU A 287 17.84 0.18 -10.58
CA LEU A 287 19.29 0.32 -10.82
C LEU A 287 19.98 1.37 -9.92
N VAL A 288 19.22 2.29 -9.33
CA VAL A 288 19.73 3.34 -8.43
C VAL A 288 19.32 3.17 -6.97
N GLN A 289 18.72 2.03 -6.63
CA GLN A 289 18.32 1.68 -5.26
C GLN A 289 19.11 0.45 -4.78
N TRP A 290 20.16 0.66 -4.00
CA TRP A 290 21.09 -0.37 -3.54
C TRP A 290 20.87 -0.80 -2.08
N ASN A 291 19.94 -0.16 -1.38
CA ASN A 291 19.62 -0.47 0.01
C ASN A 291 18.52 -1.55 0.18
N ARG A 292 18.02 -2.12 -0.91
CA ARG A 292 16.94 -3.11 -0.89
C ARG A 292 17.14 -4.21 -1.92
N TYR A 293 16.47 -5.34 -1.69
CA TYR A 293 16.33 -6.39 -2.69
C TYR A 293 15.41 -5.93 -3.82
N TRP A 294 15.78 -6.27 -5.05
CA TRP A 294 14.92 -6.13 -6.21
C TRP A 294 15.30 -7.14 -7.28
N THR A 295 14.34 -7.45 -8.15
CA THR A 295 14.53 -8.35 -9.28
C THR A 295 13.87 -7.77 -10.52
N ILE A 296 14.62 -7.67 -11.61
CA ILE A 296 14.20 -7.05 -12.87
C ILE A 296 14.36 -8.09 -14.00
N PRO A 297 13.33 -8.32 -14.82
CA PRO A 297 13.46 -9.15 -15.99
C PRO A 297 14.14 -8.38 -17.11
N LEU A 298 15.13 -9.02 -17.73
CA LEU A 298 15.88 -8.50 -18.87
C LEU A 298 15.72 -9.44 -20.05
N SER A 299 15.33 -8.93 -21.21
CA SER A 299 15.26 -9.74 -22.43
C SER A 299 16.05 -9.07 -23.55
N VAL A 300 16.96 -9.83 -24.15
CA VAL A 300 17.68 -9.40 -25.35
C VAL A 300 17.00 -10.03 -26.53
N CYS A 301 16.34 -9.22 -27.34
CA CYS A 301 15.60 -9.68 -28.53
C CYS A 301 16.40 -9.33 -29.78
N GLU A 302 16.50 -10.28 -30.69
CA GLU A 302 16.98 -10.01 -32.05
C GLU A 302 15.82 -9.35 -32.82
N SER A 303 15.99 -8.07 -33.16
CA SER A 303 15.03 -7.30 -33.94
C SER A 303 15.59 -7.07 -35.34
N ILE A 304 14.71 -7.15 -36.33
CA ILE A 304 15.07 -7.00 -37.75
C ILE A 304 14.52 -5.66 -38.23
N SER A 305 15.36 -4.84 -38.86
CA SER A 305 14.92 -3.57 -39.46
C SER A 305 14.04 -3.86 -40.68
N PRO A 306 13.25 -2.87 -41.15
CA PRO A 306 12.56 -2.96 -42.44
C PRO A 306 13.52 -3.27 -43.60
N ASP A 307 14.78 -2.87 -43.47
CA ASP A 307 15.85 -3.07 -44.45
C ASP A 307 16.55 -4.45 -44.32
N GLY A 308 16.12 -5.28 -43.36
CA GLY A 308 16.66 -6.63 -43.13
C GLY A 308 17.88 -6.71 -42.21
N GLU A 309 18.35 -5.58 -41.66
CA GLU A 309 19.46 -5.55 -40.72
C GLU A 309 19.03 -6.07 -39.35
N LYS A 310 19.84 -6.96 -38.79
CA LYS A 310 19.58 -7.56 -37.47
C LYS A 310 20.35 -6.82 -36.39
N ALA A 311 19.69 -6.51 -35.29
CA ALA A 311 20.34 -5.97 -34.11
C ALA A 311 19.73 -6.54 -32.82
N ASN A 312 20.56 -6.59 -31.79
CA ASN A 312 20.14 -7.00 -30.46
C ASN A 312 19.66 -5.78 -29.69
N VAL A 313 18.42 -5.85 -29.21
CA VAL A 313 17.81 -4.81 -28.39
C VAL A 313 17.57 -5.36 -26.99
N VAL A 314 18.00 -4.59 -25.99
CA VAL A 314 17.84 -4.92 -24.58
C VAL A 314 16.56 -4.28 -24.04
N VAL A 315 15.67 -5.13 -23.51
CA VAL A 315 14.40 -4.74 -22.90
C VAL A 315 14.47 -4.95 -21.39
N LEU A 316 14.31 -3.85 -20.64
CA LEU A 316 14.27 -3.82 -19.18
C LEU A 316 12.83 -3.57 -18.70
N ASP A 317 12.16 -4.62 -18.23
CA ASP A 317 10.77 -4.51 -17.77
C ASP A 317 10.69 -4.33 -16.24
N SER A 318 9.50 -4.10 -15.69
CA SER A 318 9.29 -3.67 -14.31
C SER A 318 9.66 -4.71 -13.26
N GLU A 319 10.06 -4.23 -12.08
CA GLU A 319 10.38 -5.04 -10.89
C GLU A 319 9.29 -6.05 -10.51
N PHE A 320 9.73 -7.26 -10.18
CA PHE A 320 8.92 -8.33 -9.61
C PHE A 320 9.61 -8.97 -8.40
N SER A 321 8.86 -9.78 -7.67
CA SER A 321 9.34 -10.53 -6.49
C SER A 321 8.82 -11.96 -6.59
N ILE A 322 9.64 -12.93 -6.18
CA ILE A 322 9.28 -14.36 -6.22
C ILE A 322 8.60 -14.78 -4.91
N ASN A 323 9.11 -14.25 -3.79
CA ASN A 323 8.58 -14.45 -2.45
C ASN A 323 7.96 -13.13 -1.95
N LYS A 324 7.13 -13.21 -0.92
CA LYS A 324 6.59 -12.01 -0.25
C LYS A 324 7.74 -11.17 0.31
N GLU A 325 7.72 -9.88 -0.02
CA GLU A 325 8.74 -8.94 0.42
C GLU A 325 8.62 -8.62 1.91
N VAL A 326 9.66 -8.02 2.48
CA VAL A 326 9.65 -7.56 3.87
C VAL A 326 8.53 -6.55 4.13
N ALA A 327 7.95 -6.61 5.33
CA ALA A 327 6.79 -5.82 5.72
C ALA A 327 6.86 -4.31 5.37
N PRO A 328 7.97 -3.57 5.60
CA PRO A 328 8.04 -2.16 5.23
C PRO A 328 7.86 -1.90 3.72
N ILE A 329 8.36 -2.79 2.86
CA ILE A 329 8.23 -2.69 1.41
C ILE A 329 6.78 -3.01 1.00
N ARG A 330 6.16 -4.01 1.63
CA ARG A 330 4.72 -4.33 1.42
C ARG A 330 3.84 -3.13 1.74
N THR A 331 4.02 -2.52 2.91
CA THR A 331 3.31 -1.31 3.34
C THR A 331 3.55 -0.16 2.37
N TYR A 332 4.80 0.08 1.96
CA TYR A 332 5.15 1.13 0.99
C TYR A 332 4.42 0.95 -0.35
N LYS A 333 4.47 -0.25 -0.95
CA LYS A 333 3.82 -0.56 -2.24
C LYS A 333 2.30 -0.40 -2.16
N ALA A 334 1.69 -0.93 -1.10
CA ALA A 334 0.26 -0.79 -0.86
C ALA A 334 -0.16 0.67 -0.61
N PHE A 335 0.58 1.44 0.19
CA PHE A 335 0.30 2.86 0.44
C PHE A 335 0.40 3.69 -0.84
N ARG A 336 1.32 3.36 -1.73
CA ARG A 336 1.43 4.03 -3.04
C ARG A 336 0.15 3.85 -3.85
N HIS A 337 -0.40 2.63 -3.90
CA HIS A 337 -1.66 2.35 -4.58
C HIS A 337 -2.87 3.01 -3.88
N LEU A 338 -2.92 2.92 -2.54
CA LEU A 338 -4.01 3.50 -1.76
C LEU A 338 -4.06 5.02 -1.88
N LEU A 339 -2.93 5.72 -1.81
CA LEU A 339 -2.86 7.17 -1.98
C LEU A 339 -3.39 7.63 -3.34
N GLU A 340 -2.99 6.93 -4.41
CA GLU A 340 -3.51 7.17 -5.76
C GLU A 340 -5.05 7.00 -5.76
N SER A 341 -5.56 5.98 -5.08
CA SER A 341 -7.00 5.74 -4.98
C SER A 341 -7.74 6.78 -4.13
N THR A 342 -7.18 7.24 -3.01
CA THR A 342 -7.86 8.12 -2.04
C THR A 342 -7.87 9.57 -2.50
N LEU A 343 -6.78 10.04 -3.14
CA LEU A 343 -6.63 11.45 -3.51
C LEU A 343 -7.27 11.82 -4.85
N ILE A 344 -7.60 10.84 -5.71
CA ILE A 344 -8.32 11.09 -6.96
C ILE A 344 -9.83 11.19 -6.65
N PRO A 345 -10.49 12.33 -6.94
CA PRO A 345 -11.93 12.49 -6.73
C PRO A 345 -12.74 11.46 -7.53
N LEU A 346 -13.85 10.96 -6.94
CA LEU A 346 -14.72 9.98 -7.60
C LEU A 346 -15.22 10.44 -8.97
N ALA A 347 -15.60 11.72 -9.10
CA ALA A 347 -16.03 12.31 -10.37
C ALA A 347 -14.94 12.28 -11.46
N GLU A 348 -13.67 12.44 -11.08
CA GLU A 348 -12.55 12.33 -12.03
C GLU A 348 -12.30 10.86 -12.42
N LYS A 349 -12.46 9.91 -11.49
CA LYS A 349 -12.42 8.48 -11.82
C LYS A 349 -13.49 8.12 -12.86
N GLU A 350 -14.71 8.64 -12.71
CA GLU A 350 -15.80 8.43 -13.68
C GLU A 350 -15.54 9.07 -15.05
N LYS A 351 -14.96 10.28 -15.09
CA LYS A 351 -14.58 10.93 -16.37
C LYS A 351 -13.53 10.13 -17.13
N VAL A 352 -12.49 9.68 -16.43
CA VAL A 352 -11.46 8.83 -17.04
C VAL A 352 -12.10 7.55 -17.58
N ARG A 353 -13.05 6.94 -16.86
CA ARG A 353 -13.80 5.76 -17.34
C ARG A 353 -14.54 6.04 -18.66
N LYS A 354 -15.25 7.17 -18.77
CA LYS A 354 -15.99 7.58 -19.98
C LYS A 354 -15.06 7.90 -21.17
N ASN A 355 -13.87 8.44 -20.91
CA ASN A 355 -12.89 8.72 -21.96
C ASN A 355 -12.33 7.44 -22.60
N TYR A 356 -12.21 6.35 -21.84
CA TYR A 356 -11.82 5.05 -22.38
C TYR A 356 -12.90 4.47 -23.31
N THR A 357 -14.18 4.51 -22.91
CA THR A 357 -15.28 3.97 -23.71
C THR A 357 -15.55 4.78 -24.98
N ASN A 358 -15.35 6.11 -24.96
CA ASN A 358 -15.58 6.96 -26.13
C ASN A 358 -14.47 6.85 -27.20
N LYS A 359 -13.28 6.35 -26.86
CA LYS A 359 -12.18 6.12 -27.81
C LYS A 359 -12.25 4.75 -28.49
N GLU A 360 -12.97 3.79 -27.89
CA GLU A 360 -13.46 2.62 -28.60
C GLU A 360 -14.55 3.12 -29.55
N LYS A 361 -14.17 3.54 -30.77
CA LYS A 361 -15.16 3.93 -31.79
C LYS A 361 -16.17 2.78 -31.90
N PRO A 362 -17.46 3.00 -31.60
CA PRO A 362 -18.45 2.00 -31.94
C PRO A 362 -18.39 1.84 -33.45
N LYS A 363 -18.18 0.61 -33.92
CA LYS A 363 -18.45 0.31 -35.33
C LYS A 363 -19.91 0.69 -35.55
N GLU A 364 -20.15 1.69 -36.39
CA GLU A 364 -21.48 2.05 -36.84
C GLU A 364 -22.15 0.81 -37.43
N VAL A 365 -23.07 0.23 -36.66
CA VAL A 365 -24.18 -0.52 -37.21
C VAL A 365 -25.39 0.30 -36.83
N GLY A 366 -25.95 0.97 -37.83
CA GLY A 366 -27.07 1.89 -37.64
C GLY A 366 -28.26 1.20 -36.99
N SER A 367 -28.70 1.73 -35.87
CA SER A 367 -30.10 1.80 -35.49
C SER A 367 -30.23 2.78 -34.34
N LYS A 368 -30.90 3.90 -34.58
CA LYS A 368 -31.28 4.86 -33.54
C LYS A 368 -32.28 4.19 -32.61
N PHE A 369 -31.92 3.98 -31.35
CA PHE A 369 -32.89 3.87 -30.26
C PHE A 369 -32.53 4.86 -29.16
N HIS A 370 -33.36 5.90 -29.02
CA HIS A 370 -33.41 6.75 -27.85
C HIS A 370 -34.15 5.98 -26.75
N VAL A 371 -33.49 5.73 -25.62
CA VAL A 371 -34.19 5.37 -24.37
C VAL A 371 -34.04 6.53 -23.41
N ASN A 372 -35.20 7.08 -23.02
CA ASN A 372 -35.34 8.25 -22.16
C ASN A 372 -35.12 7.84 -20.69
N ALA A 373 -33.96 8.17 -20.12
CA ALA A 373 -33.67 7.94 -18.72
C ALA A 373 -34.27 9.05 -17.84
N LYS A 374 -35.58 8.96 -17.58
CA LYS A 374 -36.28 9.72 -16.54
C LYS A 374 -37.38 8.85 -15.93
N SER A 375 -37.01 7.93 -15.02
CA SER A 375 -37.96 7.34 -14.06
C SER A 375 -37.33 6.48 -12.96
N ILE A 376 -36.08 6.72 -12.54
CA ILE A 376 -35.50 5.97 -11.40
C ILE A 376 -34.69 6.92 -10.52
N PHE A 377 -35.37 7.86 -9.88
CA PHE A 377 -34.99 8.48 -8.60
C PHE A 377 -36.13 9.42 -8.24
N GLU A 378 -37.16 8.90 -7.59
CA GLU A 378 -37.85 9.61 -6.52
C GLU A 378 -38.77 8.65 -5.77
N SER A 379 -38.58 8.67 -4.44
CA SER A 379 -39.50 8.27 -3.39
C SER A 379 -40.00 6.83 -3.36
N SER A 380 -39.50 6.07 -2.39
CA SER A 380 -40.38 5.24 -1.55
C SER A 380 -39.82 5.21 -0.13
N ASP A 381 -40.35 6.11 0.69
CA ASP A 381 -40.55 5.87 2.10
C ASP A 381 -41.42 4.62 2.26
N LEU A 382 -41.04 3.78 3.22
CA LEU A 382 -41.73 2.57 3.60
C LEU A 382 -43.06 2.93 4.28
N THR A 383 -44.16 2.27 3.90
CA THR A 383 -45.10 1.64 4.85
C THR A 383 -46.26 0.91 4.15
N SER A 384 -46.59 -0.26 4.73
CA SER A 384 -47.89 -0.93 4.78
C SER A 384 -48.33 -1.86 3.62
N ASP A 385 -48.08 -3.16 3.84
CA ASP A 385 -49.01 -4.29 3.96
C ASP A 385 -50.27 -4.48 3.06
N GLU A 386 -50.50 -5.78 2.79
CA GLU A 386 -51.72 -6.50 2.37
C GLU A 386 -52.06 -6.41 0.86
N GLU A 387 -52.44 -7.45 0.12
CA GLU A 387 -52.77 -8.87 0.33
C GLU A 387 -52.93 -9.50 -1.09
N GLU A 388 -52.74 -10.83 -1.20
CA GLU A 388 -53.47 -11.79 -2.08
C GLU A 388 -53.59 -11.52 -3.62
N GLU A 389 -53.51 -12.45 -4.58
CA GLU A 389 -53.51 -13.92 -4.65
C GLU A 389 -53.37 -14.31 -6.16
N ASN A 390 -52.86 -15.54 -6.41
CA ASN A 390 -53.25 -16.47 -7.50
C ASN A 390 -52.85 -16.29 -8.99
N LEU A 391 -51.72 -16.95 -9.34
CA LEU A 391 -51.50 -18.07 -10.30
C LEU A 391 -52.48 -18.36 -11.48
N VAL A 392 -51.92 -18.60 -12.70
CA VAL A 392 -51.97 -19.83 -13.57
C VAL A 392 -51.70 -19.53 -15.09
N ILE A 393 -51.21 -20.57 -15.80
CA ILE A 393 -50.43 -20.74 -17.06
C ILE A 393 -51.35 -21.12 -18.29
N ASP A 394 -51.26 -20.46 -19.47
CA ASP A 394 -50.70 -20.90 -20.81
C ASP A 394 -51.48 -21.91 -21.70
N THR A 395 -51.81 -21.57 -22.98
CA THR A 395 -51.99 -22.41 -24.23
C THR A 395 -52.59 -21.59 -25.42
N GLY A 396 -52.73 -22.09 -26.67
CA GLY A 396 -52.85 -21.24 -27.90
C GLY A 396 -53.01 -21.81 -29.38
N GLU A 397 -52.67 -21.19 -30.56
CA GLU A 397 -51.89 -21.61 -31.82
C GLU A 397 -51.98 -20.61 -33.04
N ASP A 398 -51.27 -20.88 -34.16
CA ASP A 398 -50.75 -20.08 -35.31
C ASP A 398 -51.59 -20.09 -36.64
N THR A 399 -51.07 -19.37 -37.68
CA THR A 399 -51.22 -19.45 -39.19
C THR A 399 -52.24 -18.47 -39.86
N ASP A 400 -52.10 -17.85 -41.06
CA ASP A 400 -51.11 -17.79 -42.17
C ASP A 400 -51.41 -16.65 -43.21
N PHE A 401 -50.41 -16.28 -44.05
CA PHE A 401 -50.36 -15.62 -45.41
C PHE A 401 -51.06 -14.28 -45.83
N GLY A 402 -50.28 -13.40 -46.51
CA GLY A 402 -50.74 -12.55 -47.65
C GLY A 402 -50.40 -11.04 -47.68
N SER A 403 -49.43 -10.62 -48.52
CA SER A 403 -49.05 -9.24 -48.95
C SER A 403 -50.12 -8.52 -49.84
N PRO A 404 -49.98 -7.25 -50.33
CA PRO A 404 -49.29 -6.00 -49.89
C PRO A 404 -50.12 -4.67 -49.99
N LYS A 405 -49.80 -3.63 -49.15
CA LYS A 405 -49.90 -2.12 -49.33
C LYS A 405 -51.22 -1.46 -49.86
N PRO A 406 -51.52 -0.14 -49.65
CA PRO A 406 -50.95 0.91 -48.76
C PRO A 406 -51.99 1.85 -48.05
N LYS A 407 -51.47 2.78 -47.22
CA LYS A 407 -51.97 4.14 -46.87
C LYS A 407 -53.11 4.36 -45.85
N SER A 408 -52.77 5.29 -44.94
CA SER A 408 -53.56 6.29 -44.20
C SER A 408 -54.41 5.91 -42.98
N SER A 409 -53.85 6.27 -41.82
CA SER A 409 -54.41 7.15 -40.79
C SER A 409 -55.61 6.71 -39.93
N LYS A 410 -55.37 6.88 -38.63
CA LYS A 410 -56.29 7.18 -37.51
C LYS A 410 -56.66 6.03 -36.55
N ARG A 411 -56.23 6.29 -35.30
CA ARG A 411 -56.94 6.15 -34.02
C ARG A 411 -57.19 4.74 -33.44
N LEU A 412 -56.57 4.58 -32.26
CA LEU A 412 -57.13 4.13 -30.97
C LEU A 412 -57.49 2.65 -30.78
N LYS A 413 -57.05 2.17 -29.58
CA LYS A 413 -57.67 1.15 -28.71
C LYS A 413 -57.56 -0.30 -29.20
N THR A 414 -57.34 -1.36 -28.42
CA THR A 414 -57.00 -1.72 -27.02
C THR A 414 -56.74 -3.26 -27.10
N GLU A 415 -56.02 -3.88 -26.15
CA GLU A 415 -56.17 -5.32 -25.76
C GLU A 415 -55.81 -6.40 -26.82
N GLU A 416 -55.39 -7.65 -26.59
CA GLU A 416 -55.04 -8.54 -25.47
C GLU A 416 -54.41 -9.83 -26.08
N SER A 417 -53.64 -10.61 -25.29
CA SER A 417 -53.57 -12.11 -25.26
C SER A 417 -53.28 -12.94 -26.56
N VAL A 418 -52.16 -13.67 -26.69
CA VAL A 418 -51.79 -15.01 -26.12
C VAL A 418 -52.02 -16.22 -27.08
N ARG A 419 -50.87 -16.71 -27.62
CA ARG A 419 -50.40 -18.13 -27.76
C ARG A 419 -51.05 -19.02 -28.84
N ARG A 420 -50.41 -20.03 -29.52
CA ARG A 420 -49.72 -21.38 -29.27
C ARG A 420 -50.37 -22.72 -28.76
N SER A 421 -50.70 -23.71 -29.62
CA SER A 421 -51.02 -25.13 -29.25
C SER A 421 -50.53 -26.18 -30.24
N ALA A 422 -49.26 -26.55 -30.14
CA ALA A 422 -48.80 -27.93 -30.19
C ALA A 422 -48.73 -28.66 -31.55
N ARG A 423 -47.52 -29.16 -31.87
CA ARG A 423 -47.13 -30.60 -31.97
C ARG A 423 -45.70 -30.72 -32.56
N LEU A 424 -44.69 -31.27 -31.86
CA LEU A 424 -44.35 -32.71 -31.69
C LEU A 424 -44.55 -33.52 -32.98
N MET A 425 -43.61 -34.25 -33.59
CA MET A 425 -42.25 -34.74 -33.31
C MET A 425 -41.76 -35.35 -34.65
N SER A 426 -40.49 -35.20 -35.02
CA SER A 426 -39.59 -36.31 -35.40
C SER A 426 -38.39 -35.85 -36.25
N ASN A 427 -37.20 -36.18 -35.72
CA ASN A 427 -35.97 -36.60 -36.39
C ASN A 427 -35.33 -35.77 -37.51
N GLU A 428 -34.17 -35.22 -37.12
CA GLU A 428 -32.89 -35.30 -37.82
C GLU A 428 -32.92 -35.19 -39.36
N SER A 429 -32.76 -33.94 -39.81
CA SER A 429 -31.98 -33.66 -41.01
C SER A 429 -31.11 -32.42 -40.77
N ILE A 430 -29.81 -32.65 -40.87
CA ILE A 430 -28.73 -31.66 -40.93
C ILE A 430 -29.10 -30.54 -41.91
N GLY A 431 -29.16 -29.29 -41.42
CA GLY A 431 -29.48 -28.11 -42.23
C GLY A 431 -28.88 -26.84 -41.65
N TYR A 432 -27.70 -26.47 -42.16
CA TYR A 432 -27.05 -25.16 -42.13
C TYR A 432 -27.57 -24.10 -41.14
N ASN A 433 -26.95 -24.02 -39.96
CA ASN A 433 -26.98 -22.81 -39.15
C ASN A 433 -26.25 -21.69 -39.89
N THR A 434 -27.00 -20.70 -40.38
CA THR A 434 -26.43 -19.49 -40.95
C THR A 434 -25.73 -18.67 -39.86
N ARG A 435 -24.61 -18.03 -40.21
CA ARG A 435 -23.75 -17.18 -39.36
C ARG A 435 -24.47 -16.08 -38.56
N ALA A 436 -25.72 -15.78 -38.88
CA ALA A 436 -26.56 -14.81 -38.17
C ALA A 436 -27.21 -15.40 -36.90
N ALA A 437 -27.51 -16.71 -36.86
CA ALA A 437 -28.13 -17.36 -35.70
C ALA A 437 -27.12 -17.62 -34.57
N SER A 438 -25.87 -17.98 -34.90
CA SER A 438 -24.80 -18.15 -33.90
C SER A 438 -24.32 -16.83 -33.28
N ARG A 439 -24.67 -15.66 -33.87
CA ARG A 439 -24.37 -14.35 -33.27
C ARG A 439 -25.39 -13.92 -32.21
N ARG A 440 -26.66 -14.30 -32.35
CA ARG A 440 -27.69 -13.94 -31.35
C ARG A 440 -27.57 -14.76 -30.06
N VAL A 441 -27.21 -16.04 -30.16
CA VAL A 441 -26.99 -16.89 -28.96
C VAL A 441 -25.68 -16.54 -28.22
N SER A 442 -24.75 -15.83 -28.86
CA SER A 442 -23.50 -15.39 -28.22
C SER A 442 -23.60 -14.00 -27.57
N GLU A 443 -24.66 -13.22 -27.84
CA GLU A 443 -24.87 -11.89 -27.24
C GLU A 443 -25.87 -11.92 -26.06
N GLU A 444 -26.73 -12.95 -25.96
CA GLU A 444 -27.67 -13.13 -24.83
C GLU A 444 -27.18 -14.10 -23.74
N CYS A 445 -25.94 -14.58 -23.80
CA CYS A 445 -25.32 -15.34 -22.70
C CYS A 445 -24.42 -14.46 -21.80
N GLN A 446 -24.84 -13.21 -21.58
CA GLN A 446 -24.38 -12.40 -20.45
C GLN A 446 -25.35 -12.62 -19.30
N ASP A 447 -24.79 -12.93 -18.13
CA ASP A 447 -25.47 -13.10 -16.85
C ASP A 447 -26.21 -14.43 -16.62
N ILE A 448 -25.43 -15.51 -16.54
CA ILE A 448 -25.61 -16.50 -15.47
C ILE A 448 -24.30 -16.59 -14.67
N GLY A 449 -24.11 -15.66 -13.74
CA GLY A 449 -23.77 -15.96 -12.35
C GLY A 449 -22.53 -16.79 -11.98
N VAL A 450 -21.44 -16.82 -12.76
CA VAL A 450 -20.19 -17.45 -12.28
C VAL A 450 -18.95 -16.62 -12.67
N TYR A 451 -18.46 -15.82 -11.73
CA TYR A 451 -17.28 -14.93 -11.79
C TYR A 451 -17.44 -13.60 -12.55
N SER A 452 -17.91 -12.57 -11.84
CA SER A 452 -17.65 -11.17 -12.22
C SER A 452 -16.15 -10.88 -12.07
N CYS A 453 -15.55 -10.30 -13.11
CA CYS A 453 -14.12 -10.00 -13.10
C CYS A 453 -13.80 -8.95 -12.03
N THR A 454 -13.02 -9.31 -11.01
CA THR A 454 -12.57 -8.43 -9.92
C THR A 454 -11.64 -7.30 -10.38
N CYS A 455 -11.10 -7.39 -11.61
CA CYS A 455 -10.33 -6.28 -12.20
C CYS A 455 -11.21 -5.11 -12.63
N LYS A 456 -12.54 -5.27 -12.69
CA LYS A 456 -13.45 -4.21 -13.11
C LYS A 456 -13.24 -2.96 -12.24
N ASP A 457 -13.18 -1.80 -12.89
CA ASP A 457 -12.99 -0.49 -12.28
C ASP A 457 -11.63 -0.27 -11.57
N THR A 458 -10.66 -1.17 -11.78
CA THR A 458 -9.31 -1.06 -11.23
C THR A 458 -8.29 -0.61 -12.28
N ILE A 459 -7.09 -0.24 -11.83
CA ILE A 459 -5.95 0.06 -12.72
C ILE A 459 -5.52 -1.15 -13.58
N TYR A 460 -6.03 -2.35 -13.30
CA TYR A 460 -5.69 -3.57 -14.03
C TYR A 460 -6.60 -3.78 -15.25
N GLU A 461 -7.86 -3.34 -15.18
CA GLU A 461 -8.73 -3.24 -16.37
C GLU A 461 -8.39 -2.01 -17.20
N LYS A 462 -7.86 -0.94 -16.61
CA LYS A 462 -7.48 0.29 -17.33
C LYS A 462 -6.13 0.80 -16.85
N PRO A 463 -5.01 0.24 -17.34
CA PRO A 463 -3.68 0.65 -16.92
C PRO A 463 -3.41 2.12 -17.28
N PRO A 464 -2.56 2.81 -16.50
CA PRO A 464 -2.21 4.19 -16.78
C PRO A 464 -1.53 4.29 -18.16
N ARG A 465 -1.89 5.34 -18.91
CA ARG A 465 -1.27 5.64 -20.21
C ARG A 465 0.24 5.86 -20.02
N ARG A 466 1.02 5.46 -21.02
CA ARG A 466 2.47 5.55 -20.98
C ARG A 466 2.99 6.48 -22.07
N SER A 467 3.93 7.35 -21.71
CA SER A 467 4.71 8.10 -22.68
C SER A 467 5.96 7.31 -23.05
N TYR A 468 6.38 7.36 -24.30
CA TYR A 468 7.63 6.77 -24.80
C TYR A 468 8.55 7.89 -25.28
N LYS A 469 9.71 8.04 -24.63
CA LYS A 469 10.65 9.13 -24.90
C LYS A 469 12.05 8.57 -25.17
N LYS A 470 12.68 9.03 -26.24
CA LYS A 470 14.05 8.67 -26.62
C LYS A 470 15.04 9.61 -25.94
N TRP A 471 15.86 9.05 -25.06
CA TRP A 471 16.92 9.72 -24.33
C TRP A 471 18.28 9.27 -24.83
N GLN A 472 19.27 10.14 -24.76
CA GLN A 472 20.66 9.83 -25.00
C GLN A 472 21.48 10.14 -23.76
N PHE A 473 22.11 9.10 -23.20
CA PHE A 473 23.08 9.21 -22.13
C PHE A 473 24.47 9.34 -22.77
N ARG A 474 25.24 10.35 -22.35
CA ARG A 474 26.58 10.64 -22.87
C ARG A 474 27.58 10.65 -21.74
N ASN A 475 28.61 9.82 -21.83
CA ASN A 475 29.77 9.93 -20.95
C ASN A 475 30.74 10.99 -21.52
N LYS A 476 31.03 12.04 -20.74
CA LYS A 476 31.91 13.13 -21.16
C LYS A 476 33.37 12.72 -21.33
N LEU A 477 33.80 11.66 -20.64
CA LEU A 477 35.20 11.24 -20.66
C LEU A 477 35.51 10.39 -21.89
N ASP A 478 34.68 9.40 -22.17
CA ASP A 478 34.93 8.43 -23.24
C ASP A 478 34.16 8.76 -24.53
N ASN A 479 33.34 9.82 -24.51
CA ASN A 479 32.42 10.23 -25.59
C ASN A 479 31.47 9.11 -26.05
N GLU A 480 31.27 8.10 -25.20
CA GLU A 480 30.31 7.02 -25.40
C GLU A 480 28.89 7.57 -25.34
N LYS A 481 28.03 7.08 -26.24
CA LYS A 481 26.66 7.55 -26.39
C LYS A 481 25.72 6.36 -26.40
N LEU A 482 24.83 6.30 -25.42
CA LEU A 482 23.83 5.25 -25.29
C LEU A 482 22.44 5.85 -25.51
N ASP A 483 21.77 5.40 -26.57
CA ASP A 483 20.40 5.78 -26.88
C ASP A 483 19.42 4.76 -26.30
N ILE A 484 18.43 5.26 -25.54
CA ILE A 484 17.42 4.45 -24.85
C ILE A 484 16.03 5.05 -24.99
N ILE A 485 15.02 4.21 -25.17
CA ILE A 485 13.61 4.61 -25.01
C ILE A 485 13.18 4.31 -23.58
N VAL A 486 12.69 5.32 -22.89
CA VAL A 486 12.13 5.15 -21.54
C VAL A 486 10.62 5.32 -21.61
N HIS A 487 9.90 4.33 -21.07
CA HIS A 487 8.44 4.38 -20.99
C HIS A 487 7.95 4.62 -19.56
N CYS A 488 7.23 5.74 -19.38
CA CYS A 488 6.79 6.24 -18.06
C CYS A 488 5.27 6.16 -17.93
N PRO A 489 4.71 5.54 -16.87
CA PRO A 489 3.27 5.54 -16.61
C PRO A 489 2.81 6.87 -15.99
N HIS A 490 1.77 7.47 -16.58
CA HIS A 490 1.15 8.74 -16.16
C HIS A 490 -0.08 8.44 -15.32
N LYS A 491 -0.03 8.73 -14.02
CA LYS A 491 -1.06 8.32 -13.07
C LYS A 491 -1.90 9.45 -12.49
N ALA A 492 -1.35 10.66 -12.47
CA ALA A 492 -1.80 11.70 -11.57
C ALA A 492 -1.33 13.09 -12.06
N ARG A 493 -2.19 14.11 -11.98
CA ARG A 493 -1.81 15.51 -12.28
C ARG A 493 -2.47 16.53 -11.37
N ASP A 494 -1.85 17.70 -11.30
CA ASP A 494 -2.39 18.95 -10.74
C ASP A 494 -2.27 20.05 -11.81
N GLY A 495 -3.40 20.50 -12.35
CA GLY A 495 -3.41 21.40 -13.50
C GLY A 495 -2.71 20.77 -14.72
N SER A 496 -1.64 21.40 -15.21
CA SER A 496 -0.79 20.89 -16.30
C SER A 496 0.44 20.10 -15.82
N ARG A 497 0.62 19.98 -14.50
CA ARG A 497 1.79 19.38 -13.88
C ARG A 497 1.54 17.92 -13.54
N GLU A 498 2.47 17.06 -13.92
CA GLU A 498 2.42 15.65 -13.55
C GLU A 498 2.85 15.45 -12.09
N LEU A 499 2.15 14.57 -11.36
CA LEU A 499 2.44 14.29 -9.97
C LEU A 499 2.96 12.86 -9.78
N ILE A 500 4.00 12.73 -8.97
CA ILE A 500 4.60 11.45 -8.58
C ILE A 500 4.43 11.29 -7.08
N PHE A 501 3.63 10.32 -6.66
CA PHE A 501 3.45 10.03 -5.24
C PHE A 501 4.60 9.21 -4.69
N GLU A 502 5.13 9.66 -3.55
CA GLU A 502 6.14 8.94 -2.78
C GLU A 502 5.68 8.85 -1.31
N PRO A 503 5.09 7.72 -0.89
CA PRO A 503 4.71 7.53 0.50
C PRO A 503 5.93 7.33 1.39
N SER A 504 5.90 7.93 2.57
CA SER A 504 6.83 7.67 3.68
C SER A 504 6.03 7.06 4.84
N PRO A 505 6.01 5.72 5.01
CA PRO A 505 5.37 5.07 6.14
C PRO A 505 6.11 5.40 7.44
N GLU A 506 5.38 5.91 8.43
CA GLU A 506 5.94 6.43 9.67
C GLU A 506 5.44 5.61 10.87
N TYR A 507 6.37 5.07 11.66
CA TYR A 507 6.04 4.24 12.82
C TYR A 507 6.25 4.95 14.16
N GLN A 508 7.09 6.00 14.20
CA GLN A 508 7.45 6.77 15.39
C GLN A 508 7.12 8.28 15.25
N LEU A 509 5.96 8.61 14.66
CA LEU A 509 5.53 10.01 14.45
C LEU A 509 5.55 10.88 15.71
N ASP A 510 5.38 10.28 16.88
CA ASP A 510 5.44 10.94 18.19
C ASP A 510 6.85 11.35 18.62
N LEU A 511 7.89 10.77 18.02
CA LEU A 511 9.30 11.08 18.29
C LEU A 511 9.92 11.98 17.21
N GLY A 512 9.44 11.87 15.97
CA GLY A 512 9.94 12.63 14.83
C GLY A 512 9.60 11.95 13.50
N ALA A 513 10.01 12.56 12.39
CA ALA A 513 9.75 12.01 11.06
C ALA A 513 10.91 11.14 10.60
N SER A 514 10.63 10.03 9.91
CA SER A 514 11.67 9.18 9.33
C SER A 514 12.42 9.91 8.22
N GLU A 515 13.73 9.75 8.19
CA GLU A 515 14.60 10.27 7.14
C GLU A 515 14.38 9.49 5.84
N GLN A 516 14.28 10.20 4.71
CA GLN A 516 14.21 9.56 3.40
C GLN A 516 15.58 9.01 3.04
N SER A 517 15.64 7.73 2.64
CA SER A 517 16.89 7.11 2.25
C SER A 517 17.49 7.79 1.01
N MET A 518 18.83 7.80 0.91
CA MET A 518 19.53 8.34 -0.27
C MET A 518 19.07 7.68 -1.57
N ASP A 519 18.75 6.39 -1.52
CA ASP A 519 18.26 5.63 -2.67
C ASP A 519 16.82 5.97 -3.07
N SER A 520 15.97 6.32 -2.10
CA SER A 520 14.66 6.93 -2.37
C SER A 520 14.84 8.27 -3.06
N LEU A 521 15.77 9.12 -2.60
CA LEU A 521 16.08 10.40 -3.23
C LEU A 521 16.63 10.23 -4.66
N ARG A 522 17.49 9.23 -4.90
CA ARG A 522 17.99 8.87 -6.24
C ARG A 522 16.85 8.44 -7.18
N SER A 523 15.94 7.59 -6.71
CA SER A 523 14.77 7.15 -7.47
C SER A 523 13.81 8.32 -7.80
N ILE A 524 13.62 9.25 -6.86
CA ILE A 524 12.86 10.48 -7.08
C ILE A 524 13.56 11.36 -8.14
N ALA A 525 14.87 11.59 -7.98
CA ALA A 525 15.67 12.39 -8.90
C ALA A 525 15.60 11.84 -10.33
N LEU A 526 15.70 10.51 -10.49
CA LEU A 526 15.54 9.83 -11.77
C LEU A 526 14.18 10.13 -12.41
N SER A 527 13.11 9.99 -11.64
CA SER A 527 11.74 10.21 -12.13
C SER A 527 11.54 11.64 -12.61
N LEU A 528 12.06 12.60 -11.84
CA LEU A 528 11.98 14.03 -12.15
C LEU A 528 12.85 14.39 -13.37
N ALA A 529 13.99 13.73 -13.56
CA ALA A 529 14.85 13.94 -14.73
C ALA A 529 14.19 13.40 -16.03
N LEU A 530 13.46 12.29 -15.94
CA LEU A 530 12.82 11.63 -17.09
C LEU A 530 11.47 12.23 -17.49
N ARG A 531 10.82 13.01 -16.63
CA ARG A 531 9.48 13.57 -16.86
C ARG A 531 9.54 15.11 -16.96
N LYS A 532 8.90 15.66 -18.00
CA LYS A 532 8.81 17.12 -18.17
C LYS A 532 7.71 17.66 -17.25
N ASN A 533 7.97 18.77 -16.57
CA ASN A 533 7.01 19.43 -15.69
C ASN A 533 6.37 18.47 -14.65
N ALA A 534 7.20 17.66 -13.99
CA ALA A 534 6.79 16.78 -12.91
C ALA A 534 7.11 17.39 -11.53
N ALA A 535 6.28 17.07 -10.54
CA ALA A 535 6.57 17.27 -9.13
C ALA A 535 6.36 15.99 -8.35
N VAL A 536 7.12 15.85 -7.26
CA VAL A 536 6.94 14.77 -6.31
C VAL A 536 6.06 15.24 -5.18
N VAL A 537 5.12 14.40 -4.79
CA VAL A 537 4.25 14.59 -3.63
C VAL A 537 4.73 13.61 -2.57
N ASN A 538 5.51 14.13 -1.62
CA ASN A 538 5.96 13.36 -0.47
C ASN A 538 4.82 13.32 0.55
N VAL A 539 4.30 12.13 0.83
CA VAL A 539 3.19 11.96 1.77
C VAL A 539 3.66 11.15 2.96
N ARG A 540 3.69 11.76 4.14
CA ARG A 540 4.00 11.04 5.39
C ARG A 540 2.71 10.44 5.92
N VAL A 541 2.69 9.13 6.13
CA VAL A 541 1.50 8.38 6.53
C VAL A 541 1.83 7.58 7.78
N ASP A 542 0.97 7.61 8.79
CA ASP A 542 1.08 6.69 9.93
C ASP A 542 1.01 5.25 9.43
N GLY A 543 2.10 4.50 9.56
CA GLY A 543 2.21 3.10 9.14
C GLY A 543 1.18 2.20 9.81
N SER A 544 0.77 2.54 11.04
CA SER A 544 -0.24 1.80 11.79
C SER A 544 -1.66 2.29 11.50
N GLY A 545 -1.88 3.60 11.45
CA GLY A 545 -3.21 4.20 11.33
C GLY A 545 -3.73 4.29 9.90
N GLY A 546 -2.84 4.51 8.93
CA GLY A 546 -3.20 4.94 7.58
C GLY A 546 -3.53 6.44 7.48
N ASP A 547 -3.37 7.19 8.56
CA ASP A 547 -3.68 8.62 8.58
C ASP A 547 -2.52 9.43 7.99
N VAL A 548 -2.85 10.39 7.14
CA VAL A 548 -1.86 11.29 6.54
C VAL A 548 -1.42 12.35 7.55
N ALA A 549 -0.11 12.44 7.80
CA ALA A 549 0.50 13.41 8.70
C ALA A 549 0.87 14.71 7.98
N THR A 550 1.55 14.62 6.83
CA THR A 550 1.95 15.78 6.01
C THR A 550 1.90 15.44 4.52
N ILE A 551 1.67 16.47 3.69
CA ILE A 551 1.71 16.38 2.23
C ILE A 551 2.58 17.52 1.71
N ASP A 552 3.74 17.18 1.15
CA ASP A 552 4.71 18.15 0.67
C ASP A 552 4.89 18.02 -0.84
N VAL A 553 4.50 19.05 -1.58
CA VAL A 553 4.67 19.10 -3.05
C VAL A 553 6.00 19.76 -3.40
N LEU A 554 6.88 18.99 -4.02
CA LEU A 554 8.24 19.38 -4.39
C LEU A 554 8.41 19.33 -5.92
N PRO A 555 8.38 20.49 -6.60
CA PRO A 555 8.75 20.60 -8.01
C PRO A 555 10.20 20.23 -8.26
N ALA A 556 10.51 19.77 -9.47
CA ALA A 556 11.86 19.38 -9.88
C ALA A 556 12.94 20.43 -9.55
N GLU A 557 12.67 21.72 -9.81
CA GLU A 557 13.62 22.80 -9.53
C GLU A 557 13.96 22.94 -8.04
N LYS A 558 12.96 22.82 -7.16
CA LYS A 558 13.17 22.88 -5.71
C LYS A 558 13.92 21.63 -5.23
N PHE A 559 13.62 20.47 -5.81
CA PHE A 559 14.31 19.23 -5.51
C PHE A 559 15.79 19.32 -5.88
N THR A 560 16.13 19.75 -7.09
CA THR A 560 17.53 19.91 -7.54
C THR A 560 18.28 20.94 -6.70
N LYS A 561 17.62 22.02 -6.26
CA LYS A 561 18.25 22.98 -5.33
C LYS A 561 18.57 22.37 -3.96
N LYS A 562 17.71 21.49 -3.44
CA LYS A 562 17.95 20.76 -2.19
C LYS A 562 19.01 19.67 -2.35
N HIS A 563 19.11 19.05 -3.53
CA HIS A 563 20.00 17.92 -3.81
C HIS A 563 20.74 18.09 -5.15
N PRO A 564 21.73 18.99 -5.24
CA PRO A 564 22.33 19.42 -6.51
C PRO A 564 23.06 18.30 -7.29
N ASP A 565 23.66 17.33 -6.59
CA ASP A 565 24.43 16.25 -7.23
C ASP A 565 23.60 15.00 -7.55
N MET A 566 22.36 14.91 -7.07
CA MET A 566 21.57 13.68 -7.11
C MET A 566 21.26 13.26 -8.55
N THR A 567 20.85 14.21 -9.39
CA THR A 567 20.53 13.97 -10.80
C THR A 567 21.75 13.44 -11.55
N ARG A 568 22.94 13.99 -11.30
CA ARG A 568 24.18 13.52 -11.94
C ARG A 568 24.51 12.10 -11.52
N GLN A 569 24.49 11.79 -10.22
CA GLN A 569 24.77 10.45 -9.70
C GLN A 569 23.87 9.39 -10.35
N VAL A 570 22.59 9.69 -10.46
CA VAL A 570 21.58 8.80 -11.04
C VAL A 570 21.79 8.58 -12.54
N ILE A 571 22.09 9.64 -13.29
CA ILE A 571 22.38 9.55 -14.74
C ILE A 571 23.62 8.69 -14.97
N THR A 572 24.67 8.90 -14.16
CA THR A 572 25.90 8.12 -14.19
C THR A 572 25.64 6.64 -13.88
N ALA A 573 24.84 6.34 -12.86
CA ALA A 573 24.53 4.96 -12.49
C ALA A 573 23.75 4.24 -13.60
N VAL A 574 22.76 4.91 -14.21
CA VAL A 574 22.01 4.36 -15.35
C VAL A 574 22.94 4.12 -16.55
N HIS A 575 23.79 5.09 -16.91
CA HIS A 575 24.76 4.91 -17.99
C HIS A 575 25.70 3.73 -17.73
N THR A 576 26.23 3.63 -16.51
CA THR A 576 27.15 2.55 -16.11
C THR A 576 26.47 1.19 -16.26
N ALA A 577 25.26 1.04 -15.72
CA ALA A 577 24.49 -0.19 -15.84
C ALA A 577 24.20 -0.54 -17.31
N LEU A 578 23.79 0.42 -18.14
CA LEU A 578 23.50 0.17 -19.56
C LEU A 578 24.75 -0.24 -20.35
N SER A 579 25.89 0.40 -20.10
CA SER A 579 27.17 0.05 -20.74
C SER A 579 27.60 -1.38 -20.40
N GLN A 580 27.39 -1.83 -19.15
CA GLN A 580 27.66 -3.23 -18.75
C GLN A 580 26.73 -4.26 -19.41
N LEU A 581 25.54 -3.84 -19.86
CA LEU A 581 24.58 -4.72 -20.55
C LEU A 581 24.80 -4.75 -22.07
N GLN A 582 25.75 -3.96 -22.58
CA GLN A 582 26.08 -3.94 -23.99
C GLN A 582 26.71 -5.27 -24.42
N GLY A 583 26.34 -5.76 -25.61
CA GLY A 583 26.92 -6.96 -26.19
C GLY A 583 26.38 -8.29 -25.64
N LEU A 584 25.35 -8.25 -24.78
CA LEU A 584 24.65 -9.47 -24.37
C LEU A 584 24.06 -10.21 -25.59
N LEU A 585 24.15 -11.54 -25.57
CA LEU A 585 23.55 -12.39 -26.60
C LEU A 585 22.02 -12.43 -26.44
N PRO A 586 21.27 -12.62 -27.54
CA PRO A 586 19.81 -12.78 -27.49
C PRO A 586 19.40 -13.84 -26.48
N GLY A 587 18.38 -13.58 -25.66
CA GLY A 587 17.97 -14.49 -24.59
C GLY A 587 17.26 -13.81 -23.44
N HIS A 588 16.81 -14.61 -22.47
CA HIS A 588 16.18 -14.14 -21.25
C HIS A 588 17.17 -14.17 -20.08
N TYR A 589 17.22 -13.06 -19.38
CA TYR A 589 18.06 -12.82 -18.24
C TYR A 589 17.24 -12.22 -17.09
N VAL A 590 17.81 -12.25 -15.90
CA VAL A 590 17.27 -11.59 -14.72
C VAL A 590 18.40 -10.81 -14.06
N LEU A 591 18.17 -9.54 -13.76
CA LEU A 591 19.02 -8.77 -12.87
C LEU A 591 18.47 -8.89 -11.45
N LEU A 592 19.29 -9.39 -10.54
CA LEU A 592 18.98 -9.55 -9.12
C LEU A 592 19.94 -8.71 -8.30
N HIS A 593 19.43 -7.99 -7.32
CA HIS A 593 20.25 -7.20 -6.41
C HIS A 593 19.96 -7.56 -4.96
N GLU A 594 21.03 -7.61 -4.18
CA GLU A 594 21.00 -7.83 -2.73
C GLU A 594 21.78 -6.70 -2.03
N PRO A 595 21.30 -6.13 -0.93
CA PRO A 595 21.98 -5.05 -0.21
C PRO A 595 23.41 -5.38 0.21
N SER A 596 23.70 -6.67 0.46
CA SER A 596 25.03 -7.19 0.81
C SER A 596 26.08 -6.95 -0.28
N HIS A 597 25.67 -6.75 -1.54
CA HIS A 597 26.57 -6.57 -2.67
C HIS A 597 26.85 -5.09 -3.00
N GLY A 598 26.28 -4.15 -2.24
CA GLY A 598 26.46 -2.71 -2.47
C GLY A 598 25.98 -2.30 -3.86
N ALA A 599 26.76 -1.49 -4.58
CA ALA A 599 26.41 -1.04 -5.93
C ALA A 599 26.62 -2.10 -7.03
N ASN A 600 26.44 -3.40 -6.73
CA ASN A 600 26.59 -4.48 -7.69
C ASN A 600 25.31 -5.32 -7.74
N SER A 601 24.93 -5.74 -8.94
CA SER A 601 23.84 -6.68 -9.19
C SER A 601 24.36 -7.96 -9.83
N MET A 602 23.61 -9.05 -9.69
CA MET A 602 23.88 -10.32 -10.34
C MET A 602 23.05 -10.43 -11.62
N LEU A 603 23.71 -10.70 -12.74
CA LEU A 603 23.07 -11.07 -13.98
C LEU A 603 22.92 -12.59 -14.01
N LEU A 604 21.68 -13.05 -14.13
CA LEU A 604 21.33 -14.46 -14.23
C LEU A 604 20.86 -14.77 -15.65
N SER A 605 21.22 -15.92 -16.19
CA SER A 605 20.87 -16.37 -17.55
C SER A 605 20.12 -17.70 -17.50
N SER A 606 19.12 -17.85 -18.37
CA SER A 606 18.39 -19.11 -18.53
C SER A 606 19.17 -20.20 -19.27
N ARG A 607 20.37 -19.89 -19.79
CA ARG A 607 21.12 -20.77 -20.72
C ARG A 607 22.12 -21.72 -20.06
N SER A 608 22.36 -21.60 -18.76
CA SER A 608 23.31 -22.48 -18.07
C SER A 608 22.57 -23.63 -17.38
N GLY A 609 23.19 -24.81 -17.39
CA GLY A 609 22.65 -26.07 -16.88
C GLY A 609 23.38 -26.56 -15.63
N ARG A 610 23.93 -25.65 -14.82
CA ARG A 610 24.66 -25.98 -13.59
C ARG A 610 23.91 -25.42 -12.39
N GLY A 611 22.93 -26.18 -11.89
CA GLY A 611 22.22 -25.89 -10.64
C GLY A 611 21.59 -24.50 -10.56
N ALA A 612 20.27 -24.41 -10.79
CA ALA A 612 19.54 -23.14 -10.78
C ALA A 612 19.81 -22.31 -9.52
N ARG A 613 20.46 -21.16 -9.68
CA ARG A 613 20.62 -20.17 -8.60
C ARG A 613 19.31 -19.45 -8.30
N LEU A 614 18.46 -19.31 -9.31
CA LEU A 614 17.13 -18.72 -9.18
C LEU A 614 16.11 -19.60 -9.89
N LEU A 615 15.03 -19.90 -9.18
CA LEU A 615 13.91 -20.64 -9.72
C LEU A 615 12.65 -19.77 -9.58
N LEU A 616 11.99 -19.47 -10.71
CA LEU A 616 10.77 -18.65 -10.75
C LEU A 616 9.54 -19.46 -10.31
N GLN A 617 9.51 -19.81 -9.02
CA GLN A 617 8.34 -20.37 -8.34
C GLN A 617 7.73 -19.30 -7.44
N PHE A 618 6.69 -18.65 -7.96
CA PHE A 618 5.98 -17.62 -7.20
C PHE A 618 5.20 -18.26 -6.07
N ASP A 619 5.58 -17.94 -4.84
CA ASP A 619 4.91 -18.42 -3.64
C ASP A 619 4.51 -17.22 -2.77
N SER A 620 3.20 -16.96 -2.70
CA SER A 620 2.64 -15.92 -1.84
C SER A 620 2.53 -16.34 -0.37
N SER A 621 2.84 -17.59 -0.03
CA SER A 621 2.91 -18.06 1.35
C SER A 621 4.31 -17.92 1.94
N GLN A 622 5.34 -18.06 1.11
CA GLN A 622 6.73 -17.90 1.53
C GLN A 622 7.11 -16.43 1.67
N LEU A 623 7.65 -16.10 2.83
CA LEU A 623 8.26 -14.80 3.13
C LEU A 623 9.71 -14.82 2.65
N ALA A 624 10.24 -13.67 2.25
CA ALA A 624 11.67 -13.50 2.06
C ALA A 624 12.37 -13.63 3.44
N GLU A 625 12.83 -14.84 3.78
CA GLU A 625 13.38 -15.18 5.11
C GLU A 625 14.55 -14.32 5.57
N ALA A 626 15.32 -13.73 4.64
CA ALA A 626 16.62 -13.14 4.94
C ALA A 626 16.59 -11.93 5.89
N ASP A 627 15.46 -11.22 6.06
CA ASP A 627 15.51 -9.88 6.67
C ASP A 627 14.29 -9.42 7.48
N GLU A 628 13.21 -10.20 7.60
CA GLU A 628 12.07 -9.74 8.42
C GLU A 628 12.46 -9.52 9.88
N ALA A 629 13.26 -10.42 10.47
CA ALA A 629 13.72 -10.26 11.85
C ALA A 629 14.77 -9.14 12.00
N GLN A 630 15.59 -8.88 10.98
CA GLN A 630 16.69 -7.93 11.03
C GLN A 630 16.23 -6.49 10.73
N MET A 631 15.36 -6.29 9.73
CA MET A 631 14.73 -4.98 9.48
C MET A 631 13.79 -4.56 10.60
N VAL A 632 13.12 -5.51 11.27
CA VAL A 632 12.32 -5.22 12.47
C VAL A 632 13.19 -4.72 13.63
N ARG A 633 14.45 -5.16 13.74
CA ARG A 633 15.37 -4.76 14.81
C ARG A 633 16.01 -3.39 14.59
N ASN A 634 16.15 -2.94 13.34
CA ASN A 634 16.82 -1.69 13.02
C ASN A 634 15.83 -0.51 13.05
N PRO A 635 15.98 0.46 13.97
CA PRO A 635 15.13 1.64 14.00
C PRO A 635 15.30 2.49 12.73
N PRO A 636 14.23 3.14 12.24
CA PRO A 636 14.36 4.17 11.22
C PRO A 636 15.21 5.33 11.76
N VAL A 637 16.01 5.94 10.89
CA VAL A 637 16.74 7.15 11.25
C VAL A 637 15.75 8.31 11.29
N ILE A 638 15.68 9.03 12.41
CA ILE A 638 14.79 10.17 12.57
C ILE A 638 15.45 11.44 12.03
N SER A 639 14.68 12.22 11.27
CA SER A 639 15.02 13.52 10.69
C SER A 639 14.49 14.68 11.53
N ASP A 640 15.08 15.84 11.34
CA ASP A 640 14.68 17.12 11.92
C ASP A 640 13.50 17.79 11.20
N ALA A 641 12.75 17.02 10.39
CA ALA A 641 11.61 17.52 9.66
C ALA A 641 10.50 18.02 10.61
N LEU A 642 9.96 19.20 10.30
CA LEU A 642 8.91 19.84 11.08
C LEU A 642 7.56 19.14 10.86
N LEU A 643 7.14 18.34 11.84
CA LEU A 643 5.78 17.74 11.89
C LEU A 643 4.75 18.63 12.59
N PRO A 644 3.43 18.45 12.32
CA PRO A 644 2.35 19.25 12.91
C PRO A 644 2.38 19.34 14.45
N TYR A 645 2.71 18.23 15.13
CA TYR A 645 2.73 18.22 16.60
C TYR A 645 3.81 19.13 17.19
N HIS A 646 4.92 19.40 16.48
CA HIS A 646 5.97 20.31 16.96
C HIS A 646 5.43 21.73 17.10
N LYS A 647 4.66 22.19 16.10
CA LYS A 647 3.98 23.50 16.15
C LYS A 647 2.94 23.53 17.26
N PHE A 648 2.12 22.48 17.37
CA PHE A 648 1.07 22.39 18.40
C PHE A 648 1.64 22.36 19.83
N ARG A 649 2.65 21.54 20.09
CA ARG A 649 3.27 21.38 21.42
C ARG A 649 4.34 22.43 21.73
N LYS A 650 4.75 23.24 20.74
CA LYS A 650 5.84 24.23 20.83
C LYS A 650 7.19 23.62 21.23
N ILE A 651 7.50 22.44 20.67
CA ILE A 651 8.75 21.70 20.91
C ILE A 651 9.54 21.64 19.61
N LEU A 652 10.87 21.76 19.70
CA LEU A 652 11.75 21.65 18.55
C LEU A 652 11.83 20.22 17.99
N PRO A 653 12.01 20.04 16.66
CA PRO A 653 12.25 18.73 16.08
C PRO A 653 13.48 18.02 16.67
N CYS A 654 13.31 16.75 17.02
CA CYS A 654 14.35 15.93 17.63
C CYS A 654 14.97 16.57 18.90
N ALA A 655 14.18 17.23 19.75
CA ALA A 655 14.65 17.78 21.03
C ALA A 655 13.89 17.19 22.22
N PHE A 656 14.52 17.19 23.40
CA PHE A 656 13.83 16.80 24.62
C PHE A 656 12.79 17.86 25.00
N THR A 657 11.85 17.47 25.86
CA THR A 657 10.81 18.41 26.30
C THR A 657 11.38 19.56 27.14
N PRO A 658 10.93 20.81 26.91
CA PRO A 658 11.22 21.91 27.82
C PRO A 658 10.25 21.95 29.03
N HIS A 659 9.33 20.98 29.15
CA HIS A 659 8.27 20.98 30.15
C HIS A 659 8.42 19.86 31.18
N GLU A 660 8.51 20.21 32.46
CA GLU A 660 8.73 19.27 33.57
C GLU A 660 7.62 18.23 33.73
N ASN A 661 6.37 18.59 33.42
CA ASN A 661 5.22 17.70 33.50
C ASN A 661 5.24 16.56 32.45
N GLN A 662 6.14 16.61 31.47
CA GLN A 662 6.29 15.60 30.42
C GLN A 662 7.44 14.61 30.70
N LEU A 663 8.11 14.74 31.84
CA LEU A 663 9.15 13.82 32.28
C LEU A 663 8.55 12.48 32.71
N ALA A 664 9.30 11.41 32.47
CA ALA A 664 8.99 10.10 33.02
C ALA A 664 8.92 10.21 34.56
N LYS A 665 7.75 9.94 35.13
CA LYS A 665 7.60 9.87 36.59
C LYS A 665 8.43 8.68 37.06
N GLU A 666 9.36 8.91 37.98
CA GLU A 666 10.06 7.80 38.62
C GLU A 666 9.02 6.81 39.18
N VAL A 667 9.14 5.54 38.79
CA VAL A 667 8.36 4.48 39.41
C VAL A 667 8.80 4.44 40.86
N LYS A 668 8.07 5.12 41.74
CA LYS A 668 8.21 4.95 43.18
C LYS A 668 8.10 3.45 43.41
N LYS A 669 9.22 2.80 43.76
CA LYS A 669 9.22 1.39 44.17
C LYS A 669 8.04 1.24 45.13
N PRO A 670 7.11 0.30 44.89
CA PRO A 670 5.99 0.13 45.80
C PRO A 670 6.59 -0.06 47.19
N ALA A 671 6.18 0.81 48.13
CA ALA A 671 6.64 0.71 49.50
C ALA A 671 6.46 -0.76 49.91
N THR A 672 7.55 -1.39 50.36
CA THR A 672 7.52 -2.78 50.84
C THR A 672 6.35 -2.92 51.78
N LYS A 673 5.26 -3.56 51.32
CA LYS A 673 4.13 -3.89 52.17
C LYS A 673 4.72 -4.68 53.32
N LYS A 674 4.78 -4.08 54.51
CA LYS A 674 5.10 -4.80 55.73
C LYS A 674 4.10 -5.95 55.78
N LYS A 675 4.58 -7.19 55.61
CA LYS A 675 3.74 -8.37 55.77
C LYS A 675 3.10 -8.24 57.15
N ALA A 676 1.77 -8.19 57.21
CA ALA A 676 1.08 -8.35 58.47
C ALA A 676 1.51 -9.72 59.06
N PRO A 677 1.80 -9.81 60.36
CA PRO A 677 2.19 -11.08 60.96
C PRO A 677 1.06 -12.10 60.75
N PRO A 678 1.39 -13.37 60.44
CA PRO A 678 0.38 -14.39 60.21
C PRO A 678 -0.47 -14.54 61.47
N GLN A 679 -1.79 -14.41 61.33
CA GLN A 679 -2.75 -14.70 62.39
C GLN A 679 -2.60 -16.17 62.78
N ALA A 680 -2.21 -16.41 64.03
CA ALA A 680 -2.14 -17.74 64.61
C ALA A 680 -3.53 -18.40 64.59
N LEU A 681 -3.56 -19.63 64.07
CA LEU A 681 -4.70 -20.55 64.14
C LEU A 681 -5.22 -20.64 65.58
N LYS A 682 -6.47 -20.23 65.79
CA LYS A 682 -7.28 -20.65 66.94
C LYS A 682 -7.88 -22.02 66.61
N LEU A 683 -7.83 -22.91 67.60
CA LEU A 683 -8.67 -24.10 67.92
C LEU A 683 -7.73 -25.14 68.56
N GLN A 684 -7.96 -25.75 69.73
CA GLN A 684 -9.00 -25.67 70.75
C GLN A 684 -8.53 -26.51 71.97
N ALA A 685 -8.96 -26.13 73.17
CA ALA A 685 -9.28 -26.94 74.36
C ALA A 685 -8.31 -28.00 74.97
N GLU A 686 -8.23 -27.92 76.32
CA GLU A 686 -8.00 -28.99 77.34
C GLU A 686 -6.56 -29.45 77.70
N GLN A 687 -5.99 -28.78 78.73
CA GLN A 687 -5.49 -29.27 80.04
C GLN A 687 -4.64 -30.59 80.19
N PRO A 688 -3.89 -30.77 81.31
CA PRO A 688 -2.43 -30.81 81.28
C PRO A 688 -1.78 -32.17 81.66
N ASP A 689 -0.49 -32.27 81.32
CA ASP A 689 0.63 -33.01 81.92
C ASP A 689 0.36 -34.25 82.80
N SER A 690 1.01 -35.38 82.45
CA SER A 690 2.07 -35.95 83.31
C SER A 690 2.88 -37.08 82.65
N GLU A 691 4.19 -36.91 82.80
CA GLU A 691 5.23 -37.92 83.08
C GLU A 691 5.79 -38.88 82.01
N ALA A 692 7.12 -39.05 82.20
CA ALA A 692 8.02 -40.13 81.78
C ALA A 692 8.77 -40.00 80.43
N SER A 693 10.07 -39.76 80.57
CA SER A 693 11.17 -39.99 79.62
C SER A 693 11.41 -41.50 79.39
N PRO A 694 12.44 -42.00 78.65
CA PRO A 694 13.31 -41.45 77.59
C PRO A 694 13.45 -42.38 76.35
N LYS A 695 14.12 -41.93 75.25
CA LYS A 695 15.19 -42.64 74.48
C LYS A 695 15.38 -42.08 73.05
N VAL A 696 16.67 -41.91 72.71
CA VAL A 696 17.34 -41.60 71.42
C VAL A 696 17.32 -42.87 70.50
N PRO A 697 17.78 -42.97 69.21
CA PRO A 697 18.23 -42.04 68.14
C PRO A 697 17.69 -42.33 66.70
N LEU A 698 18.30 -41.66 65.69
CA LEU A 698 18.41 -41.96 64.24
C LEU A 698 17.31 -41.34 63.35
N GLY A 699 17.60 -40.70 62.21
CA GLY A 699 18.83 -40.52 61.47
C GLY A 699 18.50 -40.00 60.05
N LEU A 700 19.57 -39.62 59.32
CA LEU A 700 19.64 -39.32 57.87
C LEU A 700 19.15 -37.93 57.46
N SER A 701 20.01 -36.91 57.25
CA SER A 701 21.09 -36.76 56.26
C SER A 701 20.62 -36.87 54.81
N ASN A 702 20.62 -35.75 54.08
CA ASN A 702 21.46 -35.63 52.90
C ASN A 702 21.73 -34.15 52.57
N GLU A 703 22.99 -33.81 52.78
CA GLU A 703 23.67 -32.62 52.28
C GLU A 703 23.98 -32.75 50.77
N PHE A 704 24.53 -31.65 50.26
CA PHE A 704 25.32 -31.47 49.04
C PHE A 704 24.58 -31.12 47.74
N VAL A 705 25.08 -30.21 46.90
CA VAL A 705 25.85 -28.95 47.02
C VAL A 705 26.05 -28.47 45.57
N PHE A 706 25.99 -27.14 45.41
CA PHE A 706 26.56 -26.32 44.34
C PHE A 706 27.77 -26.87 43.57
N VAL A 707 27.80 -26.65 42.24
CA VAL A 707 29.02 -26.27 41.51
C VAL A 707 28.67 -25.23 40.42
N PRO A 708 29.45 -24.13 40.25
CA PRO A 708 29.27 -23.11 39.24
C PRO A 708 30.29 -23.15 38.08
N ASP A 709 30.03 -22.28 37.08
CA ASP A 709 30.94 -21.65 36.09
C ASP A 709 31.64 -22.48 34.98
N VAL A 710 31.38 -22.06 33.73
CA VAL A 710 32.36 -22.12 32.63
C VAL A 710 32.31 -20.84 31.79
N LYS A 711 33.45 -20.15 31.73
CA LYS A 711 33.80 -19.04 30.83
C LYS A 711 34.11 -19.58 29.42
N TYR A 712 33.83 -18.80 28.38
CA TYR A 712 34.50 -18.95 27.09
C TYR A 712 35.10 -17.63 26.62
N HIS A 713 36.42 -17.68 26.36
CA HIS A 713 37.15 -16.81 25.44
C HIS A 713 37.52 -17.64 24.22
N THR A 714 37.07 -17.23 23.04
CA THR A 714 37.84 -16.95 21.80
C THR A 714 36.85 -16.55 20.72
#